data_AF-A0A1G3UUA7-F1
#
_entry.id   AF-A0A1G3UUA7-F1
#
_cell.length_a   1.000
_cell.length_b   1.000
_cell.length_c   1.000
_cell.angle_alpha   90.00
_cell.angle_beta   90.00
_cell.angle_gamma   90.00
#
_symmetry.space_group_name_H-M   'P 1'
#
loop_
_entity.id
_entity.type
_entity.pdbx_description
1 polymer ?
#
loop_
_entity_poly.entity_id
_entity_poly.type
_entity_poly.pdbx_seq_one_letter_code
_entity_poly.pdbx_strand_id
1 'polypeptide(L)'
;MPDDNVTISPDEEELIEKLRLTSRCRGEIYETSRFFTDLPGNRFEALVQHLIQSGESNVLGILMNITAVIGVRLPSRILAETLKMIDPIIDFHVPYRLQDASAIEPLLTVVEMEDVPWERQAYGALIAAELCLKHNGERMKVLKVLRKLSISVRSREARALVATGIALIEKEEPGSPLPPLLIDEDPLKRLPEERPPVVIGGDFSVRRPVPKIGRNAPCHCGSGKKYKKCCYEKDQEVLRDASPYVGLTMTQVRSQPGLVDDAQVIDEMRPHEIKRLAPSSLNEDQLLAAYDKLESYGLRESAFAMLLELKARPDQEEFAAGHMEDLLDAAIDAGETGLARRIVDEIPESFSQAEGTRLLLSIMEKSQGYAELEAMTRRGIVKSDEESKRDDPLIDMSYAFENRFPGLSVVFARAAMLGSPERTFDNEMLLDVIRTGRAELDLDPWGDHAEAYFDWTLEKMEEDRAEQDRSKEMEDLNDKLRSANELARQRMKELQEKERELESLTRAFQKAKEAPSDPWPRKREEPVVIDEAGRAIIERLRNQVDGLKADIRQRQQDHRALRRQLQEERTRLGKQASVPSSKSEESDISGEDAGIPLEFGRSPKKILVPEYAPAFLKACELMPSPVVAKALRSLANFAAHDETIWRQTRGIERLADVYRIRIDLSHRLLIQWKENCELKALDLILRRDLENWIKQYARSSCRGS
;
A
#
# COMPACT_ATOMS: atom_id res chain seq x y z
N MET A 1 -23.73 -13.73 -20.99
CA MET A 1 -23.50 -13.94 -22.44
C MET A 1 -24.63 -14.82 -22.94
N PRO A 2 -25.30 -14.54 -24.08
CA PRO A 2 -26.31 -15.46 -24.59
C PRO A 2 -25.63 -16.78 -24.99
N ASP A 3 -26.27 -17.89 -24.62
CA ASP A 3 -25.91 -19.29 -24.92
C ASP A 3 -25.98 -19.61 -26.43
N ASP A 4 -25.20 -18.91 -27.25
CA ASP A 4 -24.97 -19.36 -28.62
C ASP A 4 -23.94 -20.50 -28.56
N ASN A 5 -24.44 -21.74 -28.61
CA ASN A 5 -23.61 -22.93 -28.78
C ASN A 5 -22.74 -22.74 -30.04
N VAL A 6 -21.44 -22.56 -29.84
CA VAL A 6 -20.48 -22.42 -30.95
C VAL A 6 -20.50 -23.72 -31.74
N THR A 7 -20.97 -23.64 -32.99
CA THR A 7 -21.11 -24.82 -33.85
C THR A 7 -19.75 -25.15 -34.46
N ILE A 8 -19.18 -26.28 -34.04
CA ILE A 8 -17.92 -26.83 -34.54
C ILE A 8 -18.16 -27.70 -35.77
N SER A 9 -17.27 -27.58 -36.77
CA SER A 9 -17.25 -28.43 -37.96
C SER A 9 -16.54 -29.77 -37.71
N PRO A 10 -16.83 -30.82 -38.49
CA PRO A 10 -16.18 -32.13 -38.33
C PRO A 10 -14.64 -32.07 -38.37
N ASP A 11 -14.07 -31.17 -39.19
CA ASP A 11 -12.63 -30.98 -39.30
C ASP A 11 -12.04 -30.36 -38.01
N GLU A 12 -12.77 -29.42 -37.39
CA GLU A 12 -12.38 -28.80 -36.11
C GLU A 12 -12.50 -29.80 -34.94
N GLU A 13 -13.47 -30.72 -34.99
CA GLU A 13 -13.59 -31.80 -34.01
C GLU A 13 -12.40 -32.77 -34.08
N GLU A 14 -11.91 -33.08 -35.28
CA GLU A 14 -10.67 -33.86 -35.45
C GLU A 14 -9.46 -33.14 -34.87
N LEU A 15 -9.38 -31.81 -35.04
CA LEU A 15 -8.31 -30.99 -34.45
C LEU A 15 -8.38 -31.00 -32.92
N ILE A 16 -9.56 -30.90 -32.32
CA ILE A 16 -9.74 -30.99 -30.86
C ILE A 16 -9.28 -32.36 -30.35
N GLU A 17 -9.63 -33.44 -31.05
CA GLU A 17 -9.20 -34.77 -30.64
C GLU A 17 -7.67 -34.93 -30.71
N LYS A 18 -7.01 -34.32 -31.70
CA LYS A 18 -5.54 -34.24 -31.73
C LYS A 18 -4.99 -33.48 -30.53
N LEU A 19 -5.61 -32.36 -30.14
CA LEU A 19 -5.18 -31.61 -28.95
C LEU A 19 -5.32 -32.45 -27.67
N ARG A 20 -6.42 -33.21 -27.50
CA ARG A 20 -6.63 -34.11 -26.36
C ARG A 20 -5.57 -35.22 -26.25
N LEU A 21 -5.06 -35.69 -27.38
CA LEU A 21 -4.02 -36.72 -27.45
C LEU A 21 -2.60 -36.17 -27.28
N THR A 22 -2.43 -34.85 -27.37
CA THR A 22 -1.12 -34.18 -27.33
C THR A 22 -0.65 -34.03 -25.89
N SER A 23 0.58 -34.47 -25.60
CA SER A 23 1.22 -34.20 -24.32
C SER A 23 1.93 -32.86 -24.31
N ARG A 24 2.04 -32.25 -23.12
CA ARG A 24 2.69 -30.95 -22.89
C ARG A 24 4.22 -31.08 -22.86
N CYS A 25 4.80 -31.58 -23.94
CA CYS A 25 6.25 -31.67 -24.16
C CYS A 25 6.63 -31.06 -25.51
N ARG A 26 7.90 -30.67 -25.65
CA ARG A 26 8.42 -29.89 -26.79
C ARG A 26 8.15 -30.58 -28.13
N GLY A 27 8.43 -31.88 -28.21
CA GLY A 27 8.29 -32.67 -29.44
C GLY A 27 6.84 -32.73 -29.91
N GLU A 28 5.93 -33.16 -29.04
CA GLU A 28 4.51 -33.33 -29.40
C GLU A 28 3.82 -32.00 -29.69
N ILE A 29 4.09 -30.94 -28.91
CA ILE A 29 3.55 -29.60 -29.21
C ILE A 29 3.99 -29.13 -30.59
N TYR A 30 5.27 -29.30 -30.93
CA TYR A 30 5.78 -28.93 -32.26
C TYR A 30 5.13 -29.76 -33.38
N GLU A 31 5.00 -31.08 -33.21
CA GLU A 31 4.36 -31.95 -34.19
C GLU A 31 2.88 -31.60 -34.37
N THR A 32 2.13 -31.43 -33.28
CA THR A 32 0.71 -31.09 -33.32
C THR A 32 0.49 -29.71 -33.95
N SER A 33 1.39 -28.74 -33.71
CA SER A 33 1.26 -27.38 -34.26
C SER A 33 1.20 -27.34 -35.81
N ARG A 34 1.79 -28.33 -36.50
CA ARG A 34 1.78 -28.41 -37.97
C ARG A 34 0.38 -28.62 -38.54
N PHE A 35 -0.52 -29.25 -37.80
CA PHE A 35 -1.92 -29.43 -38.23
C PHE A 35 -2.74 -28.15 -38.17
N PHE A 36 -2.23 -27.12 -37.49
CA PHE A 36 -2.92 -25.84 -37.28
C PHE A 36 -2.36 -24.70 -38.15
N THR A 37 -1.29 -24.93 -38.92
CA THR A 37 -0.54 -23.86 -39.61
C THR A 37 -1.37 -23.12 -40.67
N ASP A 38 -2.27 -23.82 -41.36
CA ASP A 38 -3.10 -23.24 -42.44
C ASP A 38 -4.52 -22.86 -41.98
N LEU A 39 -4.79 -22.94 -40.67
CA LEU A 39 -6.11 -22.66 -40.12
C LEU A 39 -6.35 -21.14 -40.05
N PRO A 40 -7.46 -20.60 -40.58
CA PRO A 40 -7.70 -19.15 -40.55
C PRO A 40 -8.03 -18.67 -39.13
N GLY A 41 -7.71 -17.41 -38.81
CA GLY A 41 -7.79 -16.86 -37.45
C GLY A 41 -9.16 -16.97 -36.77
N ASN A 42 -10.25 -16.82 -37.52
CA ASN A 42 -11.62 -16.94 -37.01
C ASN A 42 -11.94 -18.36 -36.49
N ARG A 43 -11.28 -19.38 -37.03
CA ARG A 43 -11.43 -20.78 -36.59
C ARG A 43 -10.73 -21.03 -35.26
N PHE A 44 -9.60 -20.35 -35.00
CA PHE A 44 -8.98 -20.38 -33.67
C PHE A 44 -9.87 -19.76 -32.61
N GLU A 45 -10.55 -18.66 -32.93
CA GLU A 45 -11.55 -18.06 -32.04
C GLU A 45 -12.68 -19.04 -31.70
N ALA A 46 -13.23 -19.74 -32.70
CA ALA A 46 -14.25 -20.78 -32.48
C ALA A 46 -13.73 -21.94 -31.60
N LEU A 47 -12.50 -22.41 -31.86
CA LEU A 47 -11.87 -23.46 -31.04
C LEU A 47 -11.67 -23.01 -29.59
N VAL A 48 -11.16 -21.81 -29.36
CA VAL A 48 -10.95 -21.30 -28.00
C VAL A 48 -12.28 -21.14 -27.26
N GLN A 49 -13.28 -20.53 -27.90
CA GLN A 49 -14.61 -20.38 -27.30
C GLN A 49 -15.25 -21.72 -26.99
N HIS A 50 -15.14 -22.70 -27.88
CA HIS A 50 -15.63 -24.04 -27.62
C HIS A 50 -14.90 -24.71 -26.46
N LEU A 51 -13.56 -24.62 -26.40
CA LEU A 51 -12.79 -25.18 -25.28
C LEU A 51 -13.14 -24.49 -23.95
N ILE A 52 -13.47 -23.20 -23.98
CA ILE A 52 -13.98 -22.47 -22.81
C ILE A 52 -15.37 -22.99 -22.40
N GLN A 53 -16.31 -23.06 -23.35
CA GLN A 53 -17.67 -23.54 -23.11
C GLN A 53 -17.71 -25.01 -22.67
N SER A 54 -16.83 -25.84 -23.21
CA SER A 54 -16.65 -27.25 -22.89
C SER A 54 -15.72 -27.48 -21.70
N GLY A 55 -15.21 -26.44 -21.05
CA GLY A 55 -14.43 -26.57 -19.81
C GLY A 55 -13.12 -27.36 -19.94
N GLU A 56 -12.55 -27.50 -21.14
CA GLU A 56 -11.35 -28.31 -21.41
C GLU A 56 -10.05 -27.51 -21.14
N SER A 57 -9.80 -27.18 -19.87
CA SER A 57 -8.70 -26.29 -19.43
C SER A 57 -7.29 -26.71 -19.89
N ASN A 58 -6.98 -28.00 -19.83
CA ASN A 58 -5.68 -28.56 -20.25
C ASN A 58 -5.47 -28.45 -21.77
N VAL A 59 -6.52 -28.77 -22.52
CA VAL A 59 -6.53 -28.71 -23.99
C VAL A 59 -6.38 -27.25 -24.45
N LEU A 60 -7.00 -26.33 -23.71
CA LEU A 60 -6.84 -24.90 -23.91
C LEU A 60 -5.38 -24.45 -23.71
N GLY A 61 -4.68 -24.94 -22.68
CA GLY A 61 -3.24 -24.69 -22.47
C GLY A 61 -2.35 -25.19 -23.61
N ILE A 62 -2.65 -26.38 -24.14
CA ILE A 62 -1.99 -26.95 -25.32
C ILE A 62 -2.24 -26.06 -26.55
N LEU A 63 -3.48 -25.59 -26.74
CA LEU A 63 -3.80 -24.69 -27.85
C LEU A 63 -3.06 -23.35 -27.74
N MET A 64 -2.94 -22.76 -26.54
CA MET A 64 -2.19 -21.50 -26.33
C MET A 64 -0.70 -21.64 -26.66
N ASN A 65 -0.12 -22.82 -26.41
CA ASN A 65 1.22 -23.14 -26.87
C ASN A 65 1.31 -23.16 -28.38
N ILE A 66 0.39 -23.88 -29.02
CA ILE A 66 0.38 -24.05 -30.48
C ILE A 66 0.22 -22.69 -31.16
N THR A 67 -0.72 -21.84 -30.74
CA THR A 67 -0.93 -20.51 -31.33
C THR A 67 0.32 -19.65 -31.22
N ALA A 68 1.04 -19.71 -30.09
CA ALA A 68 2.30 -19.00 -29.91
C ALA A 68 3.44 -19.56 -30.79
N VAL A 69 3.52 -20.89 -30.98
CA VAL A 69 4.53 -21.54 -31.82
C VAL A 69 4.35 -21.18 -33.30
N ILE A 70 3.11 -21.20 -33.79
CA ILE A 70 2.82 -20.89 -35.20
C ILE A 70 2.70 -19.38 -35.48
N GLY A 71 2.71 -18.54 -34.45
CA GLY A 71 2.66 -17.08 -34.60
C GLY A 71 1.25 -16.52 -34.85
N VAL A 72 0.20 -17.21 -34.40
CA VAL A 72 -1.19 -16.74 -34.55
C VAL A 72 -1.55 -15.76 -33.44
N ARG A 73 -1.86 -14.52 -33.83
CA ARG A 73 -2.36 -13.48 -32.91
C ARG A 73 -3.87 -13.62 -32.70
N LEU A 74 -4.26 -14.11 -31.52
CA LEU A 74 -5.66 -14.22 -31.12
C LEU A 74 -6.30 -12.85 -30.83
N PRO A 75 -7.62 -12.70 -31.01
CA PRO A 75 -8.36 -11.54 -30.53
C PRO A 75 -8.15 -11.35 -29.02
N SER A 76 -7.76 -10.14 -28.61
CA SER A 76 -7.33 -9.87 -27.24
C SER A 76 -8.40 -10.15 -26.19
N ARG A 77 -9.68 -9.95 -26.53
CA ARG A 77 -10.81 -10.26 -25.64
C ARG A 77 -10.90 -11.75 -25.32
N ILE A 78 -10.82 -12.59 -26.35
CA ILE A 78 -10.92 -14.05 -26.21
C ILE A 78 -9.69 -14.60 -25.48
N LEU A 79 -8.52 -14.06 -25.79
CA LEU A 79 -7.30 -14.44 -25.10
C LEU A 79 -7.37 -14.11 -23.61
N ALA A 80 -7.90 -12.93 -23.24
CA ALA A 80 -8.10 -12.57 -21.85
C ALA A 80 -9.06 -13.54 -21.12
N GLU A 81 -10.15 -13.96 -21.77
CA GLU A 81 -11.13 -14.90 -21.20
C GLU A 81 -10.53 -16.27 -20.84
N THR A 82 -9.46 -16.71 -21.55
CA THR A 82 -8.77 -17.96 -21.19
C THR A 82 -8.19 -17.94 -19.77
N LEU A 83 -7.91 -16.75 -19.20
CA LEU A 83 -7.38 -16.61 -17.84
C LEU A 83 -8.24 -17.32 -16.81
N LYS A 84 -9.57 -17.34 -17.00
CA LYS A 84 -10.52 -17.89 -16.03
C LYS A 84 -10.28 -19.37 -15.73
N MET A 85 -9.86 -20.13 -16.73
CA MET A 85 -9.87 -21.58 -16.62
C MET A 85 -8.63 -22.30 -17.13
N ILE A 86 -7.77 -21.64 -17.93
CA ILE A 86 -6.57 -22.27 -18.48
C ILE A 86 -5.75 -22.98 -17.40
N ASP A 87 -5.33 -24.20 -17.71
CA ASP A 87 -4.57 -25.07 -16.81
C ASP A 87 -3.44 -25.75 -17.61
N PRO A 88 -2.19 -25.71 -17.15
CA PRO A 88 -1.70 -24.89 -16.05
C PRO A 88 -1.56 -23.42 -16.43
N ILE A 89 -1.75 -22.54 -15.43
CA ILE A 89 -1.76 -21.09 -15.61
C ILE A 89 -0.51 -20.53 -16.30
N ILE A 90 0.63 -21.21 -16.17
CA ILE A 90 1.90 -20.85 -16.82
C ILE A 90 1.88 -20.99 -18.36
N ASP A 91 0.78 -21.44 -18.96
CA ASP A 91 0.55 -21.38 -20.41
C ASP A 91 -0.10 -20.07 -20.87
N PHE A 92 -0.62 -19.29 -19.93
CA PHE A 92 -1.42 -18.10 -20.21
C PHE A 92 -0.61 -16.96 -20.82
N HIS A 93 0.61 -16.69 -20.35
CA HIS A 93 1.42 -15.55 -20.81
C HIS A 93 1.97 -15.73 -22.22
N VAL A 94 2.11 -16.98 -22.65
CA VAL A 94 2.82 -17.38 -23.87
C VAL A 94 2.26 -16.72 -25.13
N PRO A 95 0.95 -16.74 -25.41
CA PRO A 95 0.38 -16.04 -26.56
C PRO A 95 0.45 -14.51 -26.48
N TYR A 96 0.66 -13.91 -25.29
CA TYR A 96 0.81 -12.45 -25.16
C TYR A 96 2.11 -11.93 -25.77
N ARG A 97 3.09 -12.80 -26.06
CA ARG A 97 4.28 -12.45 -26.84
C ARG A 97 3.98 -11.84 -28.21
N LEU A 98 2.81 -12.17 -28.78
CA LEU A 98 2.35 -11.74 -30.10
C LEU A 98 1.40 -10.54 -30.02
N GLN A 99 1.07 -10.06 -28.83
CA GLN A 99 0.13 -8.97 -28.61
C GLN A 99 0.84 -7.62 -28.54
N ASP A 100 0.06 -6.54 -28.52
CA ASP A 100 0.52 -5.18 -28.30
C ASP A 100 -0.30 -4.51 -27.18
N ALA A 101 -0.17 -3.19 -27.03
CA ALA A 101 -0.88 -2.41 -26.01
C ALA A 101 -2.42 -2.56 -26.08
N SER A 102 -3.01 -2.95 -27.22
CA SER A 102 -4.46 -3.16 -27.34
C SER A 102 -4.97 -4.31 -26.48
N ALA A 103 -4.10 -5.22 -26.04
CA ALA A 103 -4.46 -6.36 -25.22
C ALA A 103 -4.55 -6.05 -23.72
N ILE A 104 -4.09 -4.87 -23.29
CA ILE A 104 -4.07 -4.48 -21.88
C ILE A 104 -5.50 -4.31 -21.34
N GLU A 105 -6.34 -3.52 -22.01
CA GLU A 105 -7.71 -3.22 -21.53
C GLU A 105 -8.57 -4.50 -21.40
N PRO A 106 -8.63 -5.39 -22.41
CA PRO A 106 -9.40 -6.63 -22.28
C PRO A 106 -8.86 -7.55 -21.18
N LEU A 107 -7.54 -7.59 -20.98
CA LEU A 107 -6.93 -8.37 -19.91
C LEU A 107 -7.27 -7.81 -18.53
N LEU A 108 -7.13 -6.50 -18.33
CA LEU A 108 -7.50 -5.86 -17.06
C LEU A 108 -8.99 -6.05 -16.74
N THR A 109 -9.85 -6.02 -17.76
CA THR A 109 -11.30 -6.26 -17.62
C THR A 109 -11.57 -7.64 -17.01
N VAL A 110 -10.84 -8.69 -17.45
CA VAL A 110 -10.99 -10.04 -16.89
C VAL A 110 -10.32 -10.16 -15.52
N VAL A 111 -9.16 -9.53 -15.33
CA VAL A 111 -8.43 -9.52 -14.04
C VAL A 111 -9.24 -8.88 -12.92
N GLU A 112 -10.03 -7.84 -13.21
CA GLU A 112 -10.88 -7.17 -12.21
C GLU A 112 -12.20 -7.92 -11.93
N MET A 113 -12.49 -9.04 -12.59
CA MET A 113 -13.68 -9.84 -12.29
C MET A 113 -13.48 -10.62 -10.99
N GLU A 114 -14.49 -10.63 -10.11
CA GLU A 114 -14.44 -11.33 -8.83
C GLU A 114 -14.49 -12.85 -8.96
N ASP A 115 -15.06 -13.38 -10.04
CA ASP A 115 -15.06 -14.82 -10.34
C ASP A 115 -13.67 -15.35 -10.77
N VAL A 116 -12.67 -14.47 -10.87
CA VAL A 116 -11.29 -14.85 -11.17
C VAL A 116 -10.52 -14.97 -9.85
N PRO A 117 -9.97 -16.15 -9.50
CA PRO A 117 -9.21 -16.31 -8.26
C PRO A 117 -8.04 -15.34 -8.19
N TRP A 118 -7.73 -14.85 -6.99
CA TRP A 118 -6.74 -13.81 -6.78
C TRP A 118 -5.34 -14.19 -7.31
N GLU A 119 -5.00 -15.48 -7.38
CA GLU A 119 -3.78 -15.99 -8.02
C GLU A 119 -3.73 -15.61 -9.50
N ARG A 120 -4.86 -15.84 -10.17
CA ARG A 120 -5.03 -15.59 -11.60
C ARG A 120 -5.11 -14.09 -11.87
N GLN A 121 -5.81 -13.34 -11.00
CA GLN A 121 -5.84 -11.88 -11.08
C GLN A 121 -4.42 -11.30 -10.98
N ALA A 122 -3.63 -11.75 -9.99
CA ALA A 122 -2.26 -11.29 -9.80
C ALA A 122 -1.36 -11.67 -10.99
N TYR A 123 -1.51 -12.87 -11.52
CA TYR A 123 -0.76 -13.32 -12.70
C TYR A 123 -1.13 -12.50 -13.95
N GLY A 124 -2.43 -12.31 -14.22
CA GLY A 124 -2.90 -11.49 -15.33
C GLY A 124 -2.49 -10.01 -15.20
N ALA A 125 -2.52 -9.45 -13.99
CA ALA A 125 -2.07 -8.09 -13.74
C ALA A 125 -0.56 -7.90 -13.98
N LEU A 126 0.26 -8.92 -13.65
CA LEU A 126 1.68 -8.92 -14.00
C LEU A 126 1.88 -8.91 -15.51
N ILE A 127 1.16 -9.77 -16.26
CA ILE A 127 1.24 -9.79 -17.73
C ILE A 127 0.80 -8.45 -18.33
N ALA A 128 -0.23 -7.80 -17.79
CA ALA A 128 -0.64 -6.46 -18.20
C ALA A 128 0.46 -5.41 -17.94
N ALA A 129 1.19 -5.53 -16.83
CA ALA A 129 2.34 -4.67 -16.52
C ALA A 129 3.49 -4.87 -17.51
N GLU A 130 3.83 -6.12 -17.83
CA GLU A 130 4.86 -6.42 -18.83
C GLU A 130 4.50 -5.89 -20.22
N LEU A 131 3.24 -6.07 -20.65
CA LEU A 131 2.75 -5.51 -21.93
C LEU A 131 2.79 -3.98 -21.93
N CYS A 132 2.38 -3.36 -20.83
CA CYS A 132 2.43 -1.90 -20.68
C CYS A 132 3.85 -1.37 -20.80
N LEU A 133 4.81 -2.06 -20.19
CA LEU A 133 6.22 -1.71 -20.26
C LEU A 133 6.77 -1.89 -21.69
N LYS A 134 6.51 -3.03 -22.30
CA LYS A 134 7.02 -3.40 -23.63
C LYS A 134 6.44 -2.54 -24.76
N HIS A 135 5.17 -2.15 -24.66
CA HIS A 135 4.45 -1.44 -25.73
C HIS A 135 4.07 0.00 -25.38
N ASN A 136 4.61 0.55 -24.28
CA ASN A 136 4.34 1.89 -23.79
C ASN A 136 2.83 2.19 -23.62
N GLY A 137 2.13 1.26 -22.95
CA GLY A 137 0.69 1.37 -22.68
C GLY A 137 0.33 2.36 -21.57
N GLU A 138 -0.95 2.47 -21.25
CA GLU A 138 -1.45 3.38 -20.22
C GLU A 138 -1.08 2.95 -18.78
N ARG A 139 0.09 3.39 -18.31
CA ARG A 139 0.65 3.04 -16.99
C ARG A 139 -0.34 3.20 -15.82
N MET A 140 -1.11 4.29 -15.81
CA MET A 140 -2.02 4.58 -14.69
C MET A 140 -3.19 3.59 -14.58
N LYS A 141 -3.68 3.06 -15.71
CA LYS A 141 -4.74 2.05 -15.70
C LYS A 141 -4.26 0.76 -15.05
N VAL A 142 -3.09 0.27 -15.48
CA VAL A 142 -2.48 -0.94 -14.92
C VAL A 142 -2.14 -0.75 -13.44
N LEU A 143 -1.56 0.39 -13.09
CA LEU A 143 -1.19 0.71 -11.71
C LEU A 143 -2.40 0.75 -10.77
N LYS A 144 -3.55 1.26 -11.24
CA LYS A 144 -4.80 1.25 -10.48
C LYS A 144 -5.22 -0.18 -10.11
N VAL A 145 -5.22 -1.10 -11.08
CA VAL A 145 -5.58 -2.51 -10.85
C VAL A 145 -4.58 -3.19 -9.91
N LEU A 146 -3.28 -3.02 -10.15
CA LEU A 146 -2.24 -3.58 -9.28
C LEU A 146 -2.35 -3.06 -7.83
N ARG A 147 -2.64 -1.78 -7.63
CA ARG A 147 -2.82 -1.21 -6.27
C ARG A 147 -4.05 -1.76 -5.59
N LYS A 148 -5.18 -1.93 -6.29
CA LYS A 148 -6.35 -2.63 -5.74
C LYS A 148 -5.99 -4.04 -5.29
N LEU A 149 -5.31 -4.81 -6.15
CA LEU A 149 -4.88 -6.18 -5.84
C LEU A 149 -3.87 -6.23 -4.69
N SER A 150 -3.02 -5.21 -4.52
CA SER A 150 -2.07 -5.15 -3.41
C SER A 150 -2.74 -5.09 -2.04
N ILE A 151 -4.00 -4.64 -2.00
CA ILE A 151 -4.82 -4.56 -0.78
C ILE A 151 -5.58 -5.87 -0.56
N SER A 152 -6.10 -6.50 -1.61
CA SER A 152 -7.00 -7.67 -1.51
C SER A 152 -6.28 -9.02 -1.42
N VAL A 153 -5.14 -9.19 -2.11
CA VAL A 153 -4.45 -10.47 -2.22
C VAL A 153 -3.86 -10.93 -0.88
N ARG A 154 -4.13 -12.19 -0.50
CA ARG A 154 -3.72 -12.75 0.80
C ARG A 154 -2.45 -13.60 0.74
N SER A 155 -2.25 -14.40 -0.31
CA SER A 155 -1.09 -15.29 -0.36
C SER A 155 0.22 -14.55 -0.53
N ARG A 156 1.32 -15.25 -0.27
CA ARG A 156 2.66 -14.71 -0.44
C ARG A 156 3.03 -14.62 -1.92
N GLU A 157 2.64 -15.62 -2.69
CA GLU A 157 2.97 -15.80 -4.10
C GLU A 157 2.34 -14.69 -4.94
N ALA A 158 1.03 -14.46 -4.80
CA ALA A 158 0.37 -13.41 -5.56
C ALA A 158 0.74 -12.00 -5.08
N ARG A 159 1.01 -11.80 -3.78
CA ARG A 159 1.57 -10.51 -3.31
C ARG A 159 2.92 -10.23 -3.97
N ALA A 160 3.75 -11.25 -4.18
CA ALA A 160 5.02 -11.09 -4.89
C ALA A 160 4.80 -10.75 -6.37
N LEU A 161 3.85 -11.39 -7.06
CA LEU A 161 3.49 -11.06 -8.44
C LEU A 161 3.01 -9.61 -8.58
N VAL A 162 2.07 -9.18 -7.74
CA VAL A 162 1.54 -7.81 -7.72
C VAL A 162 2.64 -6.79 -7.41
N ALA A 163 3.47 -7.04 -6.39
CA ALA A 163 4.58 -6.15 -6.05
C ALA A 163 5.59 -6.03 -7.19
N THR A 164 5.83 -7.13 -7.92
CA THR A 164 6.69 -7.12 -9.12
C THR A 164 6.06 -6.25 -10.21
N GLY A 165 4.76 -6.42 -10.50
CA GLY A 165 4.05 -5.58 -11.46
C GLY A 165 4.09 -4.09 -11.12
N ILE A 166 3.89 -3.72 -9.84
CA ILE A 166 3.99 -2.32 -9.39
C ILE A 166 5.40 -1.79 -9.61
N ALA A 167 6.42 -2.57 -9.22
CA ALA A 167 7.81 -2.19 -9.38
C ALA A 167 8.19 -1.98 -10.86
N LEU A 168 7.69 -2.80 -11.79
CA LEU A 168 7.91 -2.63 -13.22
C LEU A 168 7.38 -1.29 -13.74
N ILE A 169 6.21 -0.86 -13.27
CA ILE A 169 5.59 0.39 -13.73
C ILE A 169 6.19 1.63 -13.05
N GLU A 170 6.55 1.54 -11.76
CA GLU A 170 7.01 2.69 -10.96
C GLU A 170 8.53 2.95 -11.04
N LYS A 171 9.38 1.92 -11.20
CA LYS A 171 10.84 2.06 -11.10
C LYS A 171 11.57 2.36 -12.41
N GLU A 172 10.92 2.29 -13.57
CA GLU A 172 11.62 2.48 -14.84
C GLU A 172 11.63 3.93 -15.34
N GLU A 173 12.84 4.49 -15.40
CA GLU A 173 13.17 5.70 -16.15
C GLU A 173 13.02 5.44 -17.66
N PRO A 174 12.44 6.37 -18.44
CA PRO A 174 12.29 6.20 -19.88
C PRO A 174 13.64 5.89 -20.57
N GLY A 175 13.78 4.68 -21.14
CA GLY A 175 14.95 4.27 -21.94
C GLY A 175 15.93 3.29 -21.28
N SER A 176 15.69 2.79 -20.07
CA SER A 176 16.46 1.69 -19.49
C SER A 176 16.24 0.36 -20.23
N PRO A 177 17.23 -0.56 -20.28
CA PRO A 177 17.03 -1.90 -20.83
C PRO A 177 16.01 -2.68 -20.00
N LEU A 178 15.04 -3.29 -20.68
CA LEU A 178 13.95 -4.04 -20.04
C LEU A 178 14.49 -5.25 -19.26
N PRO A 179 13.92 -5.56 -18.08
CA PRO A 179 14.19 -6.82 -17.39
C PRO A 179 13.65 -8.01 -18.21
N PRO A 180 14.08 -9.25 -17.93
CA PRO A 180 13.50 -10.44 -18.55
C PRO A 180 12.00 -10.51 -18.26
N LEU A 181 11.18 -10.43 -19.31
CA LEU A 181 9.72 -10.49 -19.23
C LEU A 181 9.25 -11.94 -19.48
N LEU A 182 8.22 -12.39 -18.77
CA LEU A 182 7.59 -13.68 -19.03
C LEU A 182 7.10 -13.74 -20.48
N ILE A 183 6.46 -12.68 -20.97
CA ILE A 183 5.95 -12.61 -22.36
C ILE A 183 7.03 -12.74 -23.45
N ASP A 184 8.32 -12.67 -23.11
CA ASP A 184 9.42 -12.86 -24.08
C ASP A 184 9.93 -14.30 -24.14
N GLU A 185 9.48 -15.18 -23.24
CA GLU A 185 9.88 -16.59 -23.22
C GLU A 185 9.54 -17.33 -24.52
N ASP A 186 10.50 -18.12 -25.01
CA ASP A 186 10.31 -19.00 -26.17
C ASP A 186 9.35 -20.16 -25.82
N PRO A 187 8.26 -20.35 -26.59
CA PRO A 187 7.21 -21.32 -26.27
C PRO A 187 7.71 -22.76 -26.28
N LEU A 188 8.72 -23.10 -27.08
CA LEU A 188 9.26 -24.47 -27.16
C LEU A 188 10.36 -24.71 -26.13
N LYS A 189 11.16 -23.70 -25.80
CA LYS A 189 12.27 -23.86 -24.83
C LYS A 189 11.78 -24.11 -23.41
N ARG A 190 10.64 -23.51 -23.02
CA ARG A 190 10.05 -23.68 -21.68
C ARG A 190 9.40 -25.06 -21.46
N LEU A 191 9.06 -25.79 -22.52
CA LEU A 191 8.39 -27.08 -22.41
C LEU A 191 9.39 -28.20 -22.08
N PRO A 192 8.98 -29.23 -21.29
CA PRO A 192 9.77 -30.43 -21.06
C PRO A 192 10.17 -31.13 -22.36
N GLU A 193 11.35 -31.75 -22.39
CA GLU A 193 11.82 -32.45 -23.59
C GLU A 193 11.07 -33.76 -23.84
N GLU A 194 10.77 -34.51 -22.78
CA GLU A 194 10.13 -35.83 -22.85
C GLU A 194 8.71 -35.82 -22.29
N ARG A 195 7.88 -36.78 -22.74
CA ARG A 195 6.53 -37.00 -22.21
C ARG A 195 6.64 -37.45 -20.73
N PRO A 196 5.89 -36.82 -19.80
CA PRO A 196 5.89 -37.27 -18.42
C PRO A 196 5.34 -38.72 -18.32
N PRO A 197 5.86 -39.55 -17.40
CA PRO A 197 5.40 -40.92 -17.25
C PRO A 197 3.91 -40.96 -16.83
N VAL A 198 3.13 -41.86 -17.44
CA VAL A 198 1.73 -42.08 -17.06
C VAL A 198 1.69 -42.82 -15.72
N VAL A 199 1.32 -42.11 -14.65
CA VAL A 199 1.13 -42.68 -13.32
C VAL A 199 -0.33 -43.12 -13.17
N ILE A 200 -0.56 -44.43 -13.04
CA ILE A 200 -1.90 -44.98 -12.76
C ILE A 200 -2.05 -45.11 -11.24
N GLY A 201 -2.99 -44.37 -10.65
CA GLY A 201 -3.23 -44.36 -9.20
C GLY A 201 -2.13 -43.67 -8.42
N GLY A 202 -1.88 -42.40 -8.73
CA GLY A 202 -0.88 -41.58 -8.04
C GLY A 202 -1.15 -41.51 -6.54
N ASP A 203 -2.29 -40.92 -6.17
CA ASP A 203 -2.57 -40.57 -4.78
C ASP A 203 -3.51 -41.58 -4.08
N PHE A 204 -4.02 -42.57 -4.81
CA PHE A 204 -4.98 -43.54 -4.30
C PHE A 204 -4.72 -44.98 -4.75
N SER A 205 -5.26 -45.92 -3.96
CA SER A 205 -5.18 -47.35 -4.27
C SER A 205 -6.20 -47.75 -5.34
N VAL A 206 -5.71 -48.22 -6.49
CA VAL A 206 -6.55 -48.59 -7.64
C VAL A 206 -7.25 -49.93 -7.43
N ARG A 207 -8.56 -49.98 -7.74
CA ARG A 207 -9.35 -51.22 -7.82
C ARG A 207 -9.60 -51.58 -9.28
N ARG A 208 -9.59 -52.88 -9.59
CA ARG A 208 -9.81 -53.32 -10.97
C ARG A 208 -11.31 -53.19 -11.34
N PRO A 209 -11.66 -52.44 -12.39
CA PRO A 209 -13.01 -52.44 -12.94
C PRO A 209 -13.37 -53.77 -13.63
N VAL A 210 -12.37 -54.48 -14.16
CA VAL A 210 -12.54 -55.76 -14.86
C VAL A 210 -11.84 -56.93 -14.15
N PRO A 211 -12.41 -58.15 -14.16
CA PRO A 211 -11.78 -59.33 -13.55
C PRO A 211 -10.36 -59.62 -14.08
N LYS A 212 -9.48 -60.14 -13.22
CA LYS A 212 -8.12 -60.54 -13.64
C LYS A 212 -8.18 -61.83 -14.47
N ILE A 213 -8.12 -61.71 -15.79
CA ILE A 213 -8.14 -62.86 -16.71
C ILE A 213 -6.71 -63.15 -17.23
N GLY A 214 -6.32 -64.41 -17.23
CA GLY A 214 -5.03 -64.83 -17.78
C GLY A 214 -4.97 -64.65 -19.30
N ARG A 215 -3.88 -64.10 -19.84
CA ARG A 215 -3.71 -63.78 -21.29
C ARG A 215 -4.12 -64.90 -22.27
N ASN A 216 -3.94 -66.17 -21.90
CA ASN A 216 -4.26 -67.32 -22.76
C ASN A 216 -5.61 -68.01 -22.44
N ALA A 217 -6.36 -67.54 -21.43
CA ALA A 217 -7.67 -68.08 -21.06
C ALA A 217 -8.71 -67.79 -22.17
N PRO A 218 -9.83 -68.56 -22.22
CA PRO A 218 -10.97 -68.20 -23.06
C PRO A 218 -11.48 -66.79 -22.70
N CYS A 219 -11.81 -65.99 -23.72
CA CYS A 219 -12.25 -64.61 -23.51
C CYS A 219 -13.64 -64.54 -22.86
N HIS A 220 -13.82 -63.60 -21.93
CA HIS A 220 -15.05 -63.44 -21.14
C HIS A 220 -16.27 -63.02 -21.96
N CYS A 221 -16.07 -62.40 -23.13
CA CYS A 221 -17.14 -62.02 -24.04
C CYS A 221 -17.83 -63.20 -24.77
N GLY A 222 -17.43 -64.45 -24.49
CA GLY A 222 -18.03 -65.64 -25.10
C GLY A 222 -17.59 -65.93 -26.54
N SER A 223 -16.62 -65.19 -27.09
CA SER A 223 -16.17 -65.35 -28.48
C SER A 223 -15.42 -66.65 -28.80
N GLY A 224 -15.08 -67.45 -27.78
CA GLY A 224 -14.25 -68.66 -27.91
C GLY A 224 -12.77 -68.40 -28.23
N LYS A 225 -12.37 -67.14 -28.48
CA LYS A 225 -10.97 -66.75 -28.74
C LYS A 225 -10.18 -66.66 -27.44
N LYS A 226 -8.84 -66.75 -27.52
CA LYS A 226 -7.93 -66.44 -26.39
C LYS A 226 -8.07 -64.96 -26.02
N TYR A 227 -8.09 -64.65 -24.73
CA TYR A 227 -8.25 -63.29 -24.19
C TYR A 227 -7.32 -62.26 -24.86
N LYS A 228 -6.03 -62.57 -24.98
CA LYS A 228 -5.02 -61.69 -25.64
C LYS A 228 -5.29 -61.34 -27.11
N LYS A 229 -6.19 -62.07 -27.78
CA LYS A 229 -6.58 -61.84 -29.19
C LYS A 229 -8.00 -61.29 -29.33
N CYS A 230 -8.63 -60.90 -28.22
CA CYS A 230 -10.01 -60.44 -28.20
C CYS A 230 -10.15 -59.21 -27.30
N CYS A 231 -10.67 -59.32 -26.08
CA CYS A 231 -10.91 -58.14 -25.23
C CYS A 231 -9.67 -57.57 -24.53
N TYR A 232 -8.47 -58.17 -24.67
CA TYR A 232 -7.30 -57.73 -23.91
C TYR A 232 -6.97 -56.25 -24.05
N GLU A 233 -6.93 -55.71 -25.26
CA GLU A 233 -6.62 -54.28 -25.47
C GLU A 233 -7.71 -53.37 -24.88
N LYS A 234 -8.98 -53.71 -25.12
CA LYS A 234 -10.14 -52.99 -24.54
C LYS A 234 -10.12 -52.99 -23.01
N ASP A 235 -9.87 -54.15 -22.40
CA ASP A 235 -9.78 -54.29 -20.95
C ASP A 235 -8.53 -53.60 -20.39
N GLN A 236 -7.43 -53.50 -21.16
CA GLN A 236 -6.27 -52.68 -20.79
C GLN A 236 -6.60 -51.18 -20.81
N GLU A 237 -7.39 -50.70 -21.77
CA GLU A 237 -7.88 -49.32 -21.80
C GLU A 237 -8.76 -49.02 -20.58
N VAL A 238 -9.70 -49.91 -20.27
CA VAL A 238 -10.55 -49.79 -19.07
C VAL A 238 -9.72 -49.83 -17.77
N LEU A 239 -8.63 -50.61 -17.74
CA LEU A 239 -7.70 -50.64 -16.59
C LEU A 239 -6.87 -49.36 -16.44
N ARG A 240 -6.67 -48.59 -17.52
CA ARG A 240 -6.02 -47.27 -17.42
C ARG A 240 -6.96 -46.24 -16.80
N ASP A 241 -8.27 -46.42 -16.94
CA ASP A 241 -9.34 -45.61 -16.33
C ASP A 241 -9.82 -46.19 -14.99
N ALA A 242 -8.99 -46.98 -14.30
CA ALA A 242 -9.40 -47.66 -13.08
C ALA A 242 -9.59 -46.69 -11.90
N SER A 243 -10.69 -46.82 -11.17
CA SER A 243 -11.04 -45.97 -10.02
C SER A 243 -10.60 -46.60 -8.68
N PRO A 244 -10.66 -45.87 -7.56
CA PRO A 244 -10.51 -46.47 -6.23
C PRO A 244 -11.72 -47.33 -5.82
N TYR A 245 -12.83 -47.28 -6.57
CA TYR A 245 -14.06 -47.99 -6.28
C TYR A 245 -14.17 -49.31 -7.05
N VAL A 246 -14.78 -50.32 -6.43
CA VAL A 246 -14.87 -51.66 -7.01
C VAL A 246 -15.82 -51.68 -8.19
N GLY A 247 -15.34 -52.14 -9.35
CA GLY A 247 -16.18 -52.35 -10.53
C GLY A 247 -16.52 -51.08 -11.32
N LEU A 248 -16.00 -49.93 -10.91
CA LEU A 248 -16.26 -48.65 -11.55
C LEU A 248 -14.98 -48.08 -12.17
N THR A 249 -15.11 -47.40 -13.30
CA THR A 249 -14.02 -46.61 -13.91
C THR A 249 -14.11 -45.15 -13.45
N MET A 250 -13.02 -44.39 -13.50
CA MET A 250 -13.06 -42.97 -13.12
C MET A 250 -14.04 -42.20 -14.00
N THR A 251 -14.11 -42.49 -15.30
CA THR A 251 -15.11 -41.89 -16.20
C THR A 251 -16.55 -42.11 -15.72
N GLN A 252 -16.88 -43.33 -15.28
CA GLN A 252 -18.23 -43.64 -14.78
C GLN A 252 -18.54 -42.86 -13.51
N VAL A 253 -17.63 -42.88 -12.53
CA VAL A 253 -17.82 -42.19 -11.25
C VAL A 253 -17.94 -40.68 -11.46
N ARG A 254 -17.16 -40.09 -12.39
CA ARG A 254 -17.27 -38.66 -12.72
C ARG A 254 -18.56 -38.31 -13.46
N SER A 255 -19.05 -39.19 -14.34
CA SER A 255 -20.32 -38.95 -15.04
C SER A 255 -21.55 -39.09 -14.14
N GLN A 256 -21.44 -39.89 -13.08
CA GLN A 256 -22.53 -40.17 -12.16
C GLN A 256 -22.00 -40.37 -10.72
N PRO A 257 -21.70 -39.28 -10.00
CA PRO A 257 -21.09 -39.33 -8.66
C PRO A 257 -21.95 -40.05 -7.63
N GLY A 258 -23.27 -40.00 -7.77
CA GLY A 258 -24.21 -40.71 -6.90
C GLY A 258 -24.08 -42.25 -6.94
N LEU A 259 -23.25 -42.82 -7.82
CA LEU A 259 -22.89 -44.25 -7.77
C LEU A 259 -22.02 -44.60 -6.55
N VAL A 260 -21.37 -43.60 -5.94
CA VAL A 260 -20.53 -43.75 -4.76
C VAL A 260 -20.94 -42.73 -3.70
N ASP A 261 -20.80 -43.10 -2.43
CA ASP A 261 -21.06 -42.22 -1.30
C ASP A 261 -19.77 -41.49 -0.92
N ASP A 262 -19.25 -40.69 -1.85
CA ASP A 262 -18.00 -39.95 -1.70
C ASP A 262 -18.07 -38.62 -2.44
N ALA A 263 -18.00 -37.52 -1.68
CA ALA A 263 -18.04 -36.18 -2.21
C ALA A 263 -16.71 -35.75 -2.85
N GLN A 264 -15.57 -36.37 -2.48
CA GLN A 264 -14.24 -35.99 -2.98
C GLN A 264 -14.08 -36.22 -4.49
N VAL A 265 -14.92 -37.08 -5.06
CA VAL A 265 -15.00 -37.28 -6.52
C VAL A 265 -15.29 -35.95 -7.23
N ILE A 266 -16.10 -35.08 -6.61
CA ILE A 266 -16.52 -33.80 -7.17
C ILE A 266 -15.42 -32.74 -7.06
N ASP A 267 -14.59 -32.81 -6.01
CA ASP A 267 -13.50 -31.85 -5.77
C ASP A 267 -12.51 -31.77 -6.95
N GLU A 268 -12.29 -32.89 -7.64
CA GLU A 268 -11.40 -32.99 -8.78
C GLU A 268 -12.08 -32.73 -10.14
N MET A 269 -13.41 -32.58 -10.16
CA MET A 269 -14.15 -32.39 -11.41
C MET A 269 -13.83 -31.07 -12.08
N ARG A 270 -13.80 -31.12 -13.40
CA ARG A 270 -13.66 -29.96 -14.27
C ARG A 270 -15.01 -29.24 -14.45
N PRO A 271 -15.02 -27.95 -14.84
CA PRO A 271 -16.25 -27.15 -14.96
C PRO A 271 -17.36 -27.78 -15.82
N HIS A 272 -16.98 -28.49 -16.89
CA HIS A 272 -17.93 -29.13 -17.79
C HIS A 272 -18.44 -30.49 -17.31
N GLU A 273 -17.67 -31.20 -16.50
CA GLU A 273 -18.09 -32.46 -15.88
C GLU A 273 -19.17 -32.15 -14.86
N ILE A 274 -18.90 -31.16 -13.99
CA ILE A 274 -19.81 -30.77 -12.93
C ILE A 274 -21.10 -30.09 -13.45
N LYS A 275 -21.00 -29.25 -14.49
CA LYS A 275 -22.19 -28.59 -15.10
C LYS A 275 -23.19 -29.59 -15.71
N ARG A 276 -22.76 -30.82 -16.02
CA ARG A 276 -23.63 -31.89 -16.54
C ARG A 276 -24.34 -32.69 -15.46
N LEU A 277 -23.94 -32.53 -14.19
CA LEU A 277 -24.57 -33.25 -13.09
C LEU A 277 -26.00 -32.77 -12.89
N ALA A 278 -26.91 -33.72 -12.69
CA ALA A 278 -28.27 -33.42 -12.27
C ALA A 278 -28.30 -33.28 -10.74
N PRO A 279 -28.76 -32.15 -10.16
CA PRO A 279 -28.80 -31.98 -8.71
C PRO A 279 -29.52 -33.13 -7.98
N SER A 280 -30.64 -33.60 -8.53
CA SER A 280 -31.44 -34.70 -7.98
C SER A 280 -30.74 -36.06 -7.96
N SER A 281 -29.59 -36.21 -8.62
CA SER A 281 -28.80 -37.45 -8.66
C SER A 281 -27.71 -37.53 -7.58
N LEU A 282 -27.51 -36.46 -6.80
CA LEU A 282 -26.44 -36.32 -5.81
C LEU A 282 -26.96 -36.49 -4.38
N ASN A 283 -26.13 -36.98 -3.45
CA ASN A 283 -26.44 -36.94 -2.00
C ASN A 283 -26.21 -35.52 -1.41
N GLU A 284 -26.46 -35.31 -0.11
CA GLU A 284 -26.35 -33.99 0.53
C GLU A 284 -24.92 -33.44 0.50
N ASP A 285 -23.94 -34.26 0.89
CA ASP A 285 -22.51 -33.88 0.87
C ASP A 285 -22.01 -33.59 -0.55
N GLN A 286 -22.50 -34.33 -1.54
CA GLN A 286 -22.18 -34.14 -2.95
C GLN A 286 -22.82 -32.89 -3.53
N LEU A 287 -24.03 -32.50 -3.10
CA LEU A 287 -24.64 -31.24 -3.48
C LEU A 287 -23.83 -30.06 -2.97
N LEU A 288 -23.38 -30.12 -1.72
CA LEU A 288 -22.55 -29.08 -1.13
C LEU A 288 -21.19 -28.98 -1.83
N ALA A 289 -20.50 -30.11 -2.03
CA ALA A 289 -19.25 -30.14 -2.78
C ALA A 289 -19.43 -29.63 -4.22
N ALA A 290 -20.57 -29.93 -4.86
CA ALA A 290 -20.87 -29.43 -6.19
C ALA A 290 -21.14 -27.92 -6.20
N TYR A 291 -21.87 -27.41 -5.21
CA TYR A 291 -22.09 -25.98 -5.00
C TYR A 291 -20.76 -25.23 -4.87
N ASP A 292 -19.91 -25.63 -3.91
CA ASP A 292 -18.62 -24.98 -3.66
C ASP A 292 -17.75 -24.98 -4.92
N LYS A 293 -17.77 -26.09 -5.66
CA LYS A 293 -16.99 -26.24 -6.87
C LYS A 293 -17.52 -25.38 -8.03
N LEU A 294 -18.84 -25.32 -8.21
CA LEU A 294 -19.47 -24.48 -9.23
C LEU A 294 -19.27 -22.99 -8.94
N GLU A 295 -19.36 -22.59 -7.67
CA GLU A 295 -19.05 -21.23 -7.21
C GLU A 295 -17.59 -20.87 -7.55
N SER A 296 -16.64 -21.76 -7.26
CA SER A 296 -15.21 -21.56 -7.59
C SER A 296 -14.93 -21.41 -9.10
N TYR A 297 -15.88 -21.82 -9.94
CA TYR A 297 -15.83 -21.68 -11.39
C TYR A 297 -16.68 -20.51 -11.93
N GLY A 298 -17.33 -19.73 -11.06
CA GLY A 298 -18.24 -18.66 -11.43
C GLY A 298 -19.55 -19.15 -12.08
N LEU A 299 -19.88 -20.45 -11.96
CA LEU A 299 -21.08 -21.05 -12.55
C LEU A 299 -22.30 -20.91 -11.62
N ARG A 300 -22.62 -19.67 -11.24
CA ARG A 300 -23.57 -19.33 -10.16
C ARG A 300 -25.00 -19.82 -10.36
N GLU A 301 -25.53 -19.78 -11.59
CA GLU A 301 -26.86 -20.33 -11.89
C GLU A 301 -26.94 -21.85 -11.60
N SER A 302 -25.87 -22.59 -11.91
CA SER A 302 -25.79 -24.02 -11.59
C SER A 302 -25.58 -24.25 -10.10
N ALA A 303 -24.76 -23.41 -9.45
CA ALA A 303 -24.56 -23.44 -8.00
C ALA A 303 -25.89 -23.21 -7.24
N PHE A 304 -26.68 -22.22 -7.69
CA PHE A 304 -28.01 -21.94 -7.15
C PHE A 304 -28.95 -23.13 -7.29
N ALA A 305 -28.93 -23.83 -8.43
CA ALA A 305 -29.72 -25.05 -8.62
C ALA A 305 -29.34 -26.17 -7.64
N MET A 306 -28.06 -26.31 -7.27
CA MET A 306 -27.62 -27.27 -6.25
C MET A 306 -28.18 -26.90 -4.86
N LEU A 307 -28.14 -25.62 -4.49
CA LEU A 307 -28.69 -25.15 -3.21
C LEU A 307 -30.22 -25.25 -3.14
N LEU A 308 -30.93 -25.02 -4.24
CA LEU A 308 -32.39 -25.22 -4.30
C LEU A 308 -32.76 -26.69 -4.05
N GLU A 309 -32.03 -27.63 -4.67
CA GLU A 309 -32.23 -29.07 -4.42
C GLU A 309 -31.89 -29.44 -2.99
N LEU A 310 -30.82 -28.87 -2.40
CA LEU A 310 -30.44 -29.10 -1.01
C LEU A 310 -31.51 -28.56 -0.04
N LYS A 311 -32.00 -27.33 -0.27
CA LYS A 311 -33.07 -26.69 0.51
C LYS A 311 -34.37 -27.50 0.48
N ALA A 312 -34.66 -28.17 -0.63
CA ALA A 312 -35.84 -29.04 -0.77
C ALA A 312 -35.76 -30.34 0.06
N ARG A 313 -34.59 -30.67 0.64
CA ARG A 313 -34.42 -31.87 1.47
C ARG A 313 -34.84 -31.63 2.92
N PRO A 314 -35.37 -32.66 3.60
CA PRO A 314 -35.70 -32.56 5.02
C PRO A 314 -34.49 -32.14 5.84
N ASP A 315 -34.70 -31.25 6.82
CA ASP A 315 -33.68 -30.78 7.78
C ASP A 315 -32.48 -30.01 7.18
N GLN A 316 -32.47 -29.73 5.88
CA GLN A 316 -31.39 -28.99 5.20
C GLN A 316 -31.77 -27.55 4.84
N GLU A 317 -33.01 -27.12 5.10
CA GLU A 317 -33.50 -25.78 4.74
C GLU A 317 -32.66 -24.65 5.36
N GLU A 318 -32.36 -24.76 6.66
CA GLU A 318 -31.58 -23.75 7.38
C GLU A 318 -30.12 -23.70 6.90
N PHE A 319 -29.53 -24.87 6.65
CA PHE A 319 -28.16 -25.02 6.16
C PHE A 319 -28.01 -24.47 4.74
N ALA A 320 -28.95 -24.81 3.85
CA ALA A 320 -28.96 -24.28 2.49
C ALA A 320 -29.21 -22.76 2.46
N ALA A 321 -30.04 -22.23 3.35
CA ALA A 321 -30.28 -20.79 3.45
C ALA A 321 -29.01 -20.01 3.80
N GLY A 322 -28.18 -20.51 4.72
CA GLY A 322 -26.88 -19.91 5.04
C GLY A 322 -25.96 -19.82 3.82
N HIS A 323 -25.83 -20.91 3.05
CA HIS A 323 -25.03 -20.90 1.82
C HIS A 323 -25.64 -20.07 0.67
N MET A 324 -26.96 -19.85 0.68
CA MET A 324 -27.58 -18.92 -0.26
C MET A 324 -27.17 -17.47 0.02
N GLU A 325 -26.87 -17.09 1.25
CA GLU A 325 -26.32 -15.75 1.56
C GLU A 325 -24.93 -15.56 0.95
N ASP A 326 -24.05 -16.56 1.09
CA ASP A 326 -22.72 -16.53 0.47
C ASP A 326 -22.82 -16.41 -1.06
N LEU A 327 -23.73 -17.17 -1.67
CA LEU A 327 -23.97 -17.12 -3.12
C LEU A 327 -24.59 -15.79 -3.56
N LEU A 328 -25.42 -15.18 -2.73
CA LEU A 328 -26.02 -13.88 -2.97
C LEU A 328 -24.96 -12.79 -3.04
N ASP A 329 -24.04 -12.77 -2.07
CA ASP A 329 -22.90 -11.84 -2.08
C ASP A 329 -22.07 -12.04 -3.35
N ALA A 330 -21.75 -13.28 -3.71
CA ALA A 330 -21.01 -13.58 -4.94
C ALA A 330 -21.75 -13.14 -6.22
N ALA A 331 -23.09 -13.24 -6.27
CA ALA A 331 -23.90 -12.82 -7.42
C ALA A 331 -24.01 -11.29 -7.52
N ILE A 332 -24.12 -10.61 -6.38
CA ILE A 332 -24.09 -9.16 -6.25
C ILE A 332 -22.78 -8.60 -6.81
N ASP A 333 -21.68 -9.16 -6.35
CA ASP A 333 -20.30 -8.84 -6.73
C ASP A 333 -20.17 -8.93 -8.27
N ALA A 334 -20.62 -10.05 -8.84
CA ALA A 334 -20.62 -10.26 -10.29
C ALA A 334 -21.57 -9.35 -11.10
N GLY A 335 -22.38 -8.51 -10.46
CA GLY A 335 -23.35 -7.66 -11.15
C GLY A 335 -24.59 -8.41 -11.65
N GLU A 336 -24.81 -9.65 -11.20
CA GLU A 336 -25.88 -10.54 -11.65
C GLU A 336 -27.20 -10.24 -10.92
N THR A 337 -27.74 -9.04 -11.12
CA THR A 337 -28.92 -8.54 -10.39
C THR A 337 -30.15 -9.46 -10.48
N GLY A 338 -30.37 -10.10 -11.64
CA GLY A 338 -31.47 -11.04 -11.84
C GLY A 338 -31.33 -12.32 -11.03
N LEU A 339 -30.13 -12.88 -10.93
CA LEU A 339 -29.86 -14.06 -10.10
C LEU A 339 -29.92 -13.68 -8.61
N ALA A 340 -29.27 -12.58 -8.23
CA ALA A 340 -29.28 -12.10 -6.85
C ALA A 340 -30.71 -11.88 -6.32
N ARG A 341 -31.62 -11.32 -7.14
CA ARG A 341 -33.04 -11.18 -6.78
C ARG A 341 -33.71 -12.52 -6.48
N ARG A 342 -33.49 -13.53 -7.33
CA ARG A 342 -34.04 -14.88 -7.15
C ARG A 342 -33.50 -15.55 -5.89
N ILE A 343 -32.22 -15.34 -5.57
CA ILE A 343 -31.62 -15.87 -4.34
C ILE A 343 -32.26 -15.21 -3.10
N VAL A 344 -32.43 -13.88 -3.12
CA VAL A 344 -33.09 -13.15 -2.02
C VAL A 344 -34.50 -13.66 -1.75
N ASP A 345 -35.26 -13.99 -2.79
CA ASP A 345 -36.64 -14.49 -2.66
C ASP A 345 -36.71 -15.87 -1.97
N GLU A 346 -35.60 -16.64 -1.98
CA GLU A 346 -35.50 -17.96 -1.36
C GLU A 346 -34.93 -17.93 0.07
N ILE A 347 -34.29 -16.83 0.49
CA ILE A 347 -33.70 -16.67 1.83
C ILE A 347 -34.78 -16.22 2.82
N PRO A 348 -34.99 -16.93 3.96
CA PRO A 348 -35.93 -16.50 4.99
C PRO A 348 -35.53 -15.14 5.60
N GLU A 349 -36.51 -14.32 5.98
CA GLU A 349 -36.26 -12.99 6.58
C GLU A 349 -35.41 -13.04 7.87
N SER A 350 -35.37 -14.17 8.57
CA SER A 350 -34.59 -14.36 9.79
C SER A 350 -33.07 -14.47 9.57
N PHE A 351 -32.63 -14.82 8.37
CA PHE A 351 -31.20 -14.90 8.00
C PHE A 351 -30.67 -13.56 7.52
N SER A 352 -31.52 -12.80 6.85
CA SER A 352 -31.14 -11.63 6.08
C SER A 352 -30.63 -10.45 6.93
N GLN A 353 -29.41 -9.95 6.63
CA GLN A 353 -29.02 -8.54 6.86
C GLN A 353 -29.78 -7.61 5.88
N ALA A 354 -31.11 -7.72 5.89
CA ALA A 354 -31.97 -7.42 4.74
C ALA A 354 -31.88 -6.00 4.20
N GLU A 355 -31.64 -5.02 5.07
CA GLU A 355 -31.64 -3.62 4.65
C GLU A 355 -30.43 -3.28 3.77
N GLY A 356 -29.24 -3.78 4.12
CA GLY A 356 -28.00 -3.52 3.37
C GLY A 356 -28.05 -4.13 1.97
N THR A 357 -28.39 -5.41 1.87
CA THR A 357 -28.50 -6.13 0.60
C THR A 357 -29.60 -5.56 -0.30
N ARG A 358 -30.78 -5.23 0.26
CA ARG A 358 -31.87 -4.61 -0.52
C ARG A 358 -31.48 -3.23 -1.05
N LEU A 359 -30.80 -2.42 -0.23
CA LEU A 359 -30.27 -1.13 -0.66
C LEU A 359 -29.28 -1.31 -1.81
N LEU A 360 -28.34 -2.24 -1.66
CA LEU A 360 -27.30 -2.48 -2.66
C LEU A 360 -27.87 -2.96 -3.99
N LEU A 361 -28.81 -3.91 -3.99
CA LEU A 361 -29.55 -4.31 -5.19
C LEU A 361 -30.29 -3.12 -5.83
N SER A 362 -30.94 -2.28 -5.03
CA SER A 362 -31.59 -1.06 -5.54
C SER A 362 -30.58 -0.09 -6.15
N ILE A 363 -29.38 0.03 -5.60
CA ILE A 363 -28.31 0.88 -6.14
C ILE A 363 -27.83 0.31 -7.48
N MET A 364 -27.59 -1.00 -7.58
CA MET A 364 -27.18 -1.65 -8.83
C MET A 364 -28.20 -1.46 -9.94
N GLU A 365 -29.48 -1.70 -9.64
CA GLU A 365 -30.59 -1.55 -10.59
C GLU A 365 -30.82 -0.10 -11.03
N LYS A 366 -30.55 0.86 -10.16
CA LYS A 366 -30.75 2.31 -10.40
C LYS A 366 -29.42 3.05 -10.54
N SER A 367 -28.34 2.35 -10.89
CA SER A 367 -26.97 2.89 -10.90
C SER A 367 -26.84 4.18 -11.70
N GLN A 368 -27.57 4.30 -12.81
CA GLN A 368 -27.60 5.51 -13.64
C GLN A 368 -28.14 6.75 -12.89
N GLY A 369 -29.01 6.56 -11.90
CA GLY A 369 -29.53 7.63 -11.05
C GLY A 369 -28.53 8.19 -10.04
N TYR A 370 -27.39 7.51 -9.83
CA TYR A 370 -26.32 7.96 -8.93
C TYR A 370 -25.10 8.53 -9.68
N ALA A 371 -25.09 8.50 -11.02
CA ALA A 371 -23.93 8.87 -11.81
C ALA A 371 -23.47 10.33 -11.60
N GLU A 372 -24.41 11.27 -11.48
CA GLU A 372 -24.10 12.67 -11.20
C GLU A 372 -23.55 12.86 -9.78
N LEU A 373 -24.15 12.15 -8.80
CA LEU A 373 -23.69 12.15 -7.42
C LEU A 373 -22.25 11.64 -7.31
N GLU A 374 -21.93 10.51 -7.94
CA GLU A 374 -20.59 9.93 -7.97
C GLU A 374 -19.58 10.84 -8.70
N ALA A 375 -20.01 11.50 -9.78
CA ALA A 375 -19.15 12.46 -10.47
C ALA A 375 -18.79 13.67 -9.57
N MET A 376 -19.73 14.15 -8.75
CA MET A 376 -19.49 15.24 -7.80
C MET A 376 -18.57 14.80 -6.66
N THR A 377 -18.86 13.67 -6.00
CA THR A 377 -18.01 13.16 -4.90
C THR A 377 -16.59 12.88 -5.38
N ARG A 378 -16.43 12.29 -6.58
CA ARG A 378 -15.12 12.04 -7.19
C ARG A 378 -14.32 13.33 -7.39
N ARG A 379 -14.95 14.42 -7.85
CA ARG A 379 -14.29 15.73 -8.00
C ARG A 379 -13.87 16.29 -6.63
N GLY A 380 -14.72 16.15 -5.61
CA GLY A 380 -14.43 16.57 -4.24
C GLY A 380 -13.26 15.83 -3.60
N ILE A 381 -13.08 14.54 -3.92
CA ILE A 381 -11.99 13.70 -3.35
C ILE A 381 -10.67 13.88 -4.11
N VAL A 382 -10.69 13.90 -5.45
CA VAL A 382 -9.46 13.87 -6.26
C VAL A 382 -8.71 15.20 -6.24
N LYS A 383 -9.41 16.33 -6.05
CA LYS A 383 -8.91 17.71 -5.95
C LYS A 383 -7.75 18.08 -6.91
N SER A 384 -8.06 18.79 -7.99
CA SER A 384 -7.03 19.38 -8.85
C SER A 384 -6.55 20.73 -8.27
N ASP A 385 -5.24 20.96 -8.24
CA ASP A 385 -4.58 22.07 -7.52
C ASP A 385 -5.09 23.50 -7.83
N GLU A 386 -5.85 23.70 -8.92
CA GLU A 386 -6.35 25.00 -9.37
C GLU A 386 -7.89 25.15 -9.30
N GLU A 387 -8.70 24.10 -9.51
CA GLU A 387 -10.17 24.19 -9.41
C GLU A 387 -10.67 24.11 -7.96
N SER A 388 -9.96 23.37 -7.09
CA SER A 388 -10.36 23.13 -5.69
C SER A 388 -10.32 24.35 -4.78
N LYS A 389 -9.85 25.50 -5.25
CA LYS A 389 -9.79 26.76 -4.49
C LYS A 389 -11.05 27.61 -4.59
N ARG A 390 -11.93 27.39 -5.59
CA ARG A 390 -13.16 28.18 -5.76
C ARG A 390 -14.39 27.39 -5.33
N ASP A 391 -14.62 26.24 -5.93
CA ASP A 391 -15.86 25.47 -5.70
C ASP A 391 -15.50 24.07 -5.19
N ASP A 392 -15.99 23.70 -4.00
CA ASP A 392 -15.85 22.35 -3.44
C ASP A 392 -17.19 21.62 -3.58
N PRO A 393 -17.31 20.61 -4.46
CA PRO A 393 -18.57 19.91 -4.68
C PRO A 393 -19.16 19.27 -3.43
N LEU A 394 -18.36 18.94 -2.42
CA LEU A 394 -18.86 18.37 -1.17
C LEU A 394 -19.62 19.41 -0.34
N ILE A 395 -19.23 20.69 -0.45
CA ILE A 395 -19.94 21.82 0.17
C ILE A 395 -21.30 22.00 -0.50
N ASP A 396 -21.31 22.04 -1.84
CA ASP A 396 -22.57 22.15 -2.61
C ASP A 396 -23.53 21.00 -2.28
N MET A 397 -23.00 19.79 -2.17
CA MET A 397 -23.79 18.61 -1.81
C MET A 397 -24.31 18.67 -0.37
N SER A 398 -23.54 19.21 0.58
CA SER A 398 -24.03 19.44 1.94
C SER A 398 -25.29 20.30 1.94
N TYR A 399 -25.26 21.45 1.25
CA TYR A 399 -26.42 22.34 1.15
C TYR A 399 -27.57 21.74 0.34
N ALA A 400 -27.29 21.07 -0.78
CA ALA A 400 -28.33 20.47 -1.62
C ALA A 400 -29.13 19.38 -0.88
N PHE A 401 -28.50 18.67 0.06
CA PHE A 401 -29.12 17.57 0.80
C PHE A 401 -29.78 18.01 2.12
N GLU A 402 -29.49 19.21 2.63
CA GLU A 402 -29.89 19.69 3.97
C GLU A 402 -31.37 19.46 4.28
N ASN A 403 -32.27 19.92 3.41
CA ASN A 403 -33.71 19.90 3.66
C ASN A 403 -34.39 18.56 3.36
N ARG A 404 -33.74 17.67 2.59
CA ARG A 404 -34.37 16.43 2.09
C ARG A 404 -33.77 15.18 2.70
N PHE A 405 -32.49 15.23 3.02
CA PHE A 405 -31.68 14.13 3.51
C PHE A 405 -30.66 14.64 4.54
N PRO A 406 -31.11 15.08 5.73
CA PRO A 406 -30.24 15.72 6.73
C PRO A 406 -29.05 14.85 7.14
N GLY A 407 -29.22 13.53 7.20
CA GLY A 407 -28.11 12.59 7.46
C GLY A 407 -27.01 12.64 6.40
N LEU A 408 -27.36 12.69 5.12
CA LEU A 408 -26.38 12.78 4.03
C LEU A 408 -25.73 14.17 3.99
N SER A 409 -26.50 15.22 4.27
CA SER A 409 -25.98 16.58 4.39
C SER A 409 -24.88 16.68 5.45
N VAL A 410 -25.13 16.16 6.66
CA VAL A 410 -24.14 16.10 7.75
C VAL A 410 -22.88 15.33 7.33
N VAL A 411 -23.03 14.20 6.63
CA VAL A 411 -21.89 13.41 6.14
C VAL A 411 -21.05 14.20 5.13
N PHE A 412 -21.68 14.87 4.16
CA PHE A 412 -20.96 15.68 3.17
C PHE A 412 -20.30 16.91 3.81
N ALA A 413 -20.95 17.57 4.76
CA ALA A 413 -20.38 18.67 5.54
C ALA A 413 -19.08 18.26 6.24
N ARG A 414 -19.11 17.16 6.99
CA ARG A 414 -17.93 16.61 7.68
C ARG A 414 -16.80 16.26 6.70
N ALA A 415 -17.14 15.65 5.56
CA ALA A 415 -16.15 15.28 4.55
C ALA A 415 -15.49 16.51 3.89
N ALA A 416 -16.28 17.55 3.59
CA ALA A 416 -15.78 18.81 3.05
C ALA A 416 -14.80 19.48 4.01
N MET A 417 -15.14 19.58 5.31
CA MET A 417 -14.27 20.15 6.33
C MET A 417 -12.94 19.39 6.46
N LEU A 418 -12.99 18.06 6.46
CA LEU A 418 -11.79 17.23 6.52
C LEU A 418 -10.91 17.41 5.28
N GLY A 419 -11.52 17.51 4.10
CA GLY A 419 -10.80 17.65 2.85
C GLY A 419 -10.16 19.03 2.67
N SER A 420 -10.82 20.10 3.12
CA SER A 420 -10.44 21.50 2.87
C SER A 420 -10.34 22.30 4.20
N PRO A 421 -9.45 21.94 5.13
CA PRO A 421 -9.36 22.59 6.44
C PRO A 421 -9.06 24.09 6.36
N GLU A 422 -8.40 24.54 5.28
CA GLU A 422 -8.06 25.94 5.03
C GLU A 422 -9.25 26.85 4.72
N ARG A 423 -10.42 26.30 4.36
CA ARG A 423 -11.65 27.05 4.04
C ARG A 423 -12.40 27.44 5.31
N THR A 424 -11.79 28.29 6.14
CA THR A 424 -12.31 28.60 7.49
C THR A 424 -13.75 29.13 7.48
N PHE A 425 -14.09 30.01 6.55
CA PHE A 425 -15.43 30.59 6.45
C PHE A 425 -16.47 29.55 6.05
N ASP A 426 -16.19 28.75 5.01
CA ASP A 426 -17.11 27.70 4.56
C ASP A 426 -17.30 26.65 5.66
N ASN A 427 -16.22 26.27 6.35
CA ASN A 427 -16.25 25.30 7.45
C ASN A 427 -17.06 25.79 8.65
N GLU A 428 -17.01 27.09 8.97
CA GLU A 428 -17.87 27.70 10.00
C GLU A 428 -19.35 27.59 9.61
N MET A 429 -19.70 27.91 8.36
CA MET A 429 -21.08 27.77 7.86
C MET A 429 -21.54 26.32 7.82
N LEU A 430 -20.64 25.38 7.52
CA LEU A 430 -20.94 23.95 7.54
C LEU A 430 -21.22 23.42 8.94
N LEU A 431 -20.64 23.99 10.00
CA LEU A 431 -21.00 23.64 11.38
C LEU A 431 -22.47 23.95 11.67
N ASP A 432 -22.99 25.07 11.15
CA ASP A 432 -24.40 25.42 11.31
C ASP A 432 -25.33 24.46 10.55
N VAL A 433 -24.90 24.00 9.36
CA VAL A 433 -25.59 22.92 8.62
C VAL A 433 -25.57 21.61 9.43
N ILE A 434 -24.43 21.26 10.04
CA ILE A 434 -24.32 20.06 10.88
C ILE A 434 -25.25 20.15 12.08
N ARG A 435 -25.29 21.29 12.79
CA ARG A 435 -26.18 21.52 13.93
C ARG A 435 -27.65 21.39 13.53
N THR A 436 -28.02 21.99 12.40
CA THR A 436 -29.38 21.94 11.86
C THR A 436 -29.75 20.51 11.46
N GLY A 437 -28.88 19.83 10.72
CA GLY A 437 -29.07 18.44 10.33
C GLY A 437 -29.16 17.49 11.53
N ARG A 438 -28.37 17.70 12.59
CA ARG A 438 -28.47 16.94 13.85
C ARG A 438 -29.80 17.17 14.56
N ALA A 439 -30.29 18.41 14.59
CA ALA A 439 -31.60 18.73 15.15
C ALA A 439 -32.74 18.01 14.40
N GLU A 440 -32.69 18.01 13.06
CA GLU A 440 -33.66 17.29 12.21
C GLU A 440 -33.58 15.76 12.35
N LEU A 441 -32.46 15.24 12.86
CA LEU A 441 -32.26 13.81 13.18
C LEU A 441 -32.57 13.47 14.64
N ASP A 442 -33.22 14.38 15.39
CA ASP A 442 -33.53 14.24 16.82
C ASP A 442 -32.28 14.02 17.70
N LEU A 443 -31.13 14.58 17.32
CA LEU A 443 -29.88 14.58 18.08
C LEU A 443 -29.62 15.95 18.73
N ASP A 444 -28.76 15.99 19.75
CA ASP A 444 -28.25 17.25 20.29
C ASP A 444 -27.55 18.03 19.16
N PRO A 445 -27.96 19.27 18.84
CA PRO A 445 -27.32 20.07 17.80
C PRO A 445 -25.81 20.26 18.03
N TRP A 446 -25.37 20.28 19.29
CA TRP A 446 -23.99 20.53 19.69
C TRP A 446 -23.21 19.22 19.93
N GLY A 447 -21.89 19.33 20.07
CA GLY A 447 -21.04 18.20 20.43
C GLY A 447 -20.72 17.28 19.26
N ASP A 448 -20.76 17.81 18.03
CA ASP A 448 -20.26 17.10 16.87
C ASP A 448 -18.72 17.07 16.86
N HIS A 449 -18.12 15.96 16.43
CA HIS A 449 -16.65 15.89 16.29
C HIS A 449 -16.09 16.90 15.29
N ALA A 450 -16.91 17.38 14.35
CA ALA A 450 -16.54 18.44 13.43
C ALA A 450 -16.20 19.76 14.13
N GLU A 451 -16.83 20.08 15.26
CA GLU A 451 -16.58 21.31 16.03
C GLU A 451 -15.15 21.29 16.60
N ALA A 452 -14.80 20.21 17.31
CA ALA A 452 -13.45 20.03 17.85
C ALA A 452 -12.37 19.96 16.76
N TYR A 453 -12.70 19.37 15.60
CA TYR A 453 -11.80 19.35 14.45
C TYR A 453 -11.57 20.77 13.90
N PHE A 454 -12.63 21.57 13.75
CA PHE A 454 -12.55 22.94 13.27
C PHE A 454 -11.69 23.82 14.19
N ASP A 455 -11.93 23.76 15.50
CA ASP A 455 -11.14 24.50 16.50
C ASP A 455 -9.65 24.14 16.40
N TRP A 456 -9.35 22.84 16.34
CA TRP A 456 -7.97 22.35 16.16
C TRP A 456 -7.33 22.85 14.85
N THR A 457 -8.08 22.91 13.75
CA THR A 457 -7.56 23.43 12.49
C THR A 457 -7.26 24.93 12.54
N LEU A 458 -8.08 25.71 13.24
CA LEU A 458 -7.84 27.15 13.44
C LEU A 458 -6.55 27.39 14.23
N GLU A 459 -6.40 26.70 15.37
CA GLU A 459 -5.19 26.79 16.20
C GLU A 459 -3.94 26.43 15.39
N LYS A 460 -3.99 25.32 14.66
CA LYS A 460 -2.87 24.87 13.83
C LYS A 460 -2.51 25.85 12.72
N MET A 461 -3.50 26.46 12.08
CA MET A 461 -3.26 27.47 11.03
C MET A 461 -2.61 28.73 11.60
N GLU A 462 -2.96 29.15 12.81
CA GLU A 462 -2.31 30.26 13.50
C GLU A 462 -0.85 29.92 13.86
N GLU A 463 -0.61 28.70 14.35
CA GLU A 463 0.74 28.20 14.62
C GLU A 463 1.61 28.18 13.36
N ASP A 464 1.09 27.64 12.25
CA ASP A 464 1.79 27.56 10.97
C ASP A 464 2.13 28.96 10.43
N ARG A 465 1.20 29.93 10.52
CA ARG A 465 1.45 31.33 10.14
C ARG A 465 2.54 31.96 11.01
N ALA A 466 2.46 31.77 12.32
CA ALA A 466 3.46 32.28 13.25
C ALA A 466 4.85 31.68 13.00
N GLU A 467 4.93 30.39 12.62
CA GLU A 467 6.19 29.74 12.24
C GLU A 467 6.73 30.29 10.91
N GLN A 468 5.87 30.50 9.91
CA GLN A 468 6.26 31.12 8.64
C GLN A 468 6.80 32.54 8.82
N ASP A 469 6.16 33.37 9.65
CA ASP A 469 6.61 34.73 9.91
C ASP A 469 7.96 34.74 10.64
N ARG A 470 8.15 33.86 11.63
CA ARG A 470 9.46 33.67 12.29
C ARG A 470 10.54 33.19 11.32
N SER A 471 10.19 32.33 10.38
CA SER A 471 11.12 31.84 9.35
C SER A 471 11.58 32.97 8.42
N LYS A 472 10.64 33.81 7.97
CA LYS A 472 10.94 35.02 7.16
C LYS A 472 11.82 36.01 7.93
N GLU A 473 11.50 36.28 9.20
CA GLU A 473 12.33 37.16 10.04
C GLU A 473 13.75 36.61 10.20
N MET A 474 13.90 35.29 10.33
CA MET A 474 15.20 34.64 10.43
C MET A 474 16.00 34.75 9.13
N GLU A 475 15.35 34.62 7.99
CA GLU A 475 15.95 34.80 6.66
C GLU A 475 16.44 36.24 6.47
N ASP A 476 15.61 37.23 6.78
CA ASP A 476 15.95 38.66 6.73
C ASP A 476 17.14 39.01 7.64
N LEU A 477 17.19 38.44 8.85
CA LEU A 477 18.30 38.61 9.78
C LEU A 477 19.59 37.98 9.25
N ASN A 478 19.50 36.81 8.61
CA ASN A 478 20.64 36.12 8.04
C ASN A 478 21.21 36.89 6.83
N ASP A 479 20.36 37.52 6.03
CA ASP A 479 20.78 38.38 4.91
C ASP A 479 21.45 39.68 5.37
N LYS A 480 20.92 40.30 6.43
CA LYS A 480 21.58 41.43 7.10
C LYS A 480 22.95 41.03 7.67
N LEU A 481 23.06 39.84 8.26
CA LEU A 481 24.33 39.33 8.77
C LEU A 481 25.34 39.03 7.65
N ARG A 482 24.88 38.43 6.55
CA ARG A 482 25.71 38.14 5.36
C ARG A 482 26.28 39.43 4.76
N SER A 483 25.43 40.43 4.50
CA SER A 483 25.84 41.73 3.96
C SER A 483 26.81 42.47 4.89
N ALA A 484 26.57 42.46 6.21
CA ALA A 484 27.48 43.06 7.18
C ALA A 484 28.86 42.38 7.20
N ASN A 485 28.91 41.04 7.13
CA ASN A 485 30.16 40.29 7.08
C ASN A 485 30.95 40.55 5.80
N GLU A 486 30.27 40.69 4.66
CA GLU A 486 30.91 41.00 3.38
C GLU A 486 31.53 42.40 3.39
N LEU A 487 30.79 43.40 3.89
CA LEU A 487 31.31 44.75 4.08
C LEU A 487 32.52 44.77 5.02
N ALA A 488 32.49 44.02 6.12
CA ALA A 488 33.61 43.90 7.05
C ALA A 488 34.86 43.30 6.38
N ARG A 489 34.70 42.28 5.52
CA ARG A 489 35.81 41.70 4.75
C ARG A 489 36.41 42.69 3.75
N GLN A 490 35.57 43.47 3.05
CA GLN A 490 36.04 44.51 2.13
C GLN A 490 36.89 45.56 2.87
N ARG A 491 36.39 46.06 4.00
CA ARG A 491 37.13 47.04 4.82
C ARG A 491 38.44 46.49 5.40
N MET A 492 38.46 45.21 5.77
CA MET A 492 39.69 44.56 6.24
C MET A 492 40.74 44.46 5.14
N LYS A 493 40.34 44.19 3.89
CA LYS A 493 41.26 44.22 2.74
C LYS A 493 41.80 45.63 2.47
N GLU A 494 40.94 46.65 2.46
CA GLU A 494 41.34 48.05 2.30
C GLU A 494 42.37 48.47 3.36
N LEU A 495 42.15 48.06 4.62
CA LEU A 495 43.06 48.34 5.72
C LEU A 495 44.43 47.68 5.52
N GLN A 496 44.46 46.41 5.09
CA GLN A 496 45.71 45.71 4.77
C GLN A 496 46.49 46.35 3.61
N GLU A 497 45.79 46.86 2.58
CA GLU A 497 46.43 47.60 1.49
C GLU A 497 47.05 48.90 1.98
N LYS A 498 46.32 49.65 2.81
CA LYS A 498 46.82 50.90 3.40
C LYS A 498 48.00 50.68 4.34
N GLU A 499 48.00 49.58 5.10
CA GLU A 499 49.15 49.19 5.93
C GLU A 499 50.39 48.89 5.08
N ARG A 500 50.25 48.16 3.96
CA ARG A 500 51.35 47.88 3.03
C ARG A 500 51.90 49.15 2.36
N GLU A 501 51.03 50.06 1.96
CA GLU A 501 51.44 51.38 1.42
C GLU A 501 52.28 52.13 2.46
N LEU A 502 51.84 52.17 3.71
CA LEU A 502 52.52 52.87 4.79
C LEU A 502 53.88 52.25 5.11
N GLU A 503 53.99 50.93 5.10
CA GLU A 503 55.29 50.23 5.20
C GLU A 503 56.23 50.58 4.05
N SER A 504 55.72 50.64 2.82
CA SER A 504 56.53 50.95 1.63
C SER A 504 57.12 52.37 1.69
N LEU A 505 56.30 53.35 2.10
CA LEU A 505 56.71 54.74 2.30
C LEU A 505 57.75 54.86 3.42
N THR A 506 57.56 54.11 4.51
CA THR A 506 58.51 54.07 5.63
C THR A 506 59.89 53.53 5.19
N ARG A 507 59.91 52.45 4.39
CA ARG A 507 61.15 51.89 3.83
C ARG A 507 61.82 52.84 2.82
N ALA A 508 61.04 53.54 2.00
CA ALA A 508 61.56 54.54 1.08
C ALA A 508 62.23 55.71 1.81
N PHE A 509 61.62 56.16 2.92
CA PHE A 509 62.17 57.22 3.77
C PHE A 509 63.48 56.78 4.45
N GLN A 510 63.57 55.52 4.90
CA GLN A 510 64.82 54.96 5.44
C GLN A 510 65.93 54.87 4.39
N LYS A 511 65.63 54.38 3.18
CA LYS A 511 66.62 54.33 2.07
C LYS A 511 67.14 55.70 1.65
N ALA A 512 66.29 56.72 1.63
CA ALA A 512 66.71 58.10 1.34
C ALA A 512 67.68 58.65 2.41
N LYS A 513 67.65 58.10 3.63
CA LYS A 513 68.52 58.47 4.74
C LYS A 513 69.88 57.74 4.71
N GLU A 514 69.99 56.62 4.00
CA GLU A 514 71.15 55.70 4.00
C GLU A 514 72.01 55.76 2.72
N ALA A 515 71.72 56.65 1.76
CA ALA A 515 72.53 56.81 0.55
C ALA A 515 73.94 57.41 0.84
N PRO A 516 75.04 56.87 0.28
CA PRO A 516 76.41 57.31 0.59
C PRO A 516 76.78 58.62 -0.14
N SER A 517 77.38 59.58 0.57
CA SER A 517 77.94 60.81 -0.01
C SER A 517 79.46 60.69 -0.19
N ASP A 518 79.94 60.75 -1.43
CA ASP A 518 81.37 60.86 -1.79
C ASP A 518 81.74 62.34 -2.09
N PRO A 519 83.03 62.74 -2.04
CA PRO A 519 83.44 63.85 -1.18
C PRO A 519 84.22 64.90 -1.98
N TRP A 520 83.59 66.03 -2.32
CA TRP A 520 84.32 67.22 -2.76
C TRP A 520 83.72 68.50 -2.17
N PRO A 521 84.55 69.46 -1.72
CA PRO A 521 84.10 70.53 -0.84
C PRO A 521 83.48 71.67 -1.65
N ARG A 522 82.16 71.81 -1.57
CA ARG A 522 81.43 73.02 -1.98
C ARG A 522 80.98 73.78 -0.74
N LYS A 523 81.05 75.11 -0.85
CA LYS A 523 80.66 76.08 0.18
C LYS A 523 79.26 75.80 0.71
N ARG A 524 79.12 75.95 2.03
CA ARG A 524 77.93 75.78 2.88
C ARG A 524 76.66 76.35 2.23
N GLU A 525 75.75 75.45 1.86
CA GLU A 525 74.32 75.73 1.79
C GLU A 525 73.69 75.34 3.13
N GLU A 526 72.70 76.13 3.53
CA GLU A 526 72.00 76.12 4.81
C GLU A 526 71.15 74.85 5.05
N PRO A 527 70.68 74.61 6.30
CA PRO A 527 70.03 73.36 6.69
C PRO A 527 68.79 73.10 5.84
N VAL A 528 68.56 71.85 5.44
CA VAL A 528 67.29 71.43 4.82
C VAL A 528 66.16 71.69 5.80
N VAL A 529 65.46 72.81 5.59
CA VAL A 529 64.22 73.16 6.26
C VAL A 529 63.15 72.23 5.68
N ILE A 530 62.53 71.41 6.54
CA ILE A 530 61.25 70.77 6.18
C ILE A 530 60.28 71.92 5.90
N ASP A 531 59.84 72.08 4.66
CA ASP A 531 58.87 73.10 4.28
C ASP A 531 57.66 73.04 5.23
N GLU A 532 57.16 74.19 5.65
CA GLU A 532 55.98 74.34 6.51
C GLU A 532 54.77 73.58 5.94
N ALA A 533 54.71 73.46 4.61
CA ALA A 533 53.74 72.65 3.88
C ALA A 533 53.83 71.14 4.20
N GLY A 534 55.03 70.57 4.34
CA GLY A 534 55.22 69.14 4.63
C GLY A 534 54.84 68.76 6.06
N ARG A 535 55.15 69.64 7.03
CA ARG A 535 54.72 69.48 8.43
C ARG A 535 53.21 69.59 8.57
N ALA A 536 52.58 70.55 7.88
CA ALA A 536 51.14 70.71 7.86
C ALA A 536 50.40 69.50 7.25
N ILE A 537 50.96 68.86 6.22
CA ILE A 537 50.37 67.64 5.62
C ILE A 537 50.46 66.45 6.57
N ILE A 538 51.61 66.24 7.23
CA ILE A 538 51.78 65.15 8.21
C ILE A 538 50.85 65.33 9.41
N GLU A 539 50.69 66.56 9.89
CA GLU A 539 49.80 66.87 11.02
C GLU A 539 48.32 66.71 10.63
N ARG A 540 47.94 67.09 9.40
CA ARG A 540 46.61 66.83 8.85
C ARG A 540 46.31 65.33 8.76
N LEU A 541 47.26 64.54 8.27
CA LEU A 541 47.11 63.08 8.16
C LEU A 541 47.03 62.40 9.53
N ARG A 542 47.79 62.86 10.53
CA ARG A 542 47.68 62.37 11.92
C ARG A 542 46.30 62.65 12.50
N ASN A 543 45.79 63.88 12.32
CA ASN A 543 44.45 64.24 12.79
C ASN A 543 43.34 63.43 12.09
N GLN A 544 43.50 63.11 10.80
CA GLN A 544 42.56 62.23 10.08
C GLN A 544 42.63 60.78 10.58
N VAL A 545 43.83 60.27 10.87
CA VAL A 545 44.00 58.91 11.44
C VAL A 545 43.42 58.82 12.85
N ASP A 546 43.58 59.85 13.67
CA ASP A 546 43.02 59.87 15.02
C ASP A 546 41.49 59.99 15.00
N GLY A 547 40.92 60.74 14.05
CA GLY A 547 39.48 60.76 13.78
C GLY A 547 38.95 59.38 13.37
N LEU A 548 39.61 58.71 12.43
CA LEU A 548 39.23 57.35 12.01
C LEU A 548 39.35 56.33 13.15
N LYS A 549 40.37 56.44 14.00
CA LYS A 549 40.51 55.59 15.21
C LYS A 549 39.42 55.87 16.25
N ALA A 550 38.92 57.10 16.33
CA ALA A 550 37.79 57.45 17.20
C ALA A 550 36.49 56.85 16.66
N ASP A 551 36.22 56.99 15.36
CA ASP A 551 35.04 56.40 14.70
C ASP A 551 35.01 54.87 14.79
N ILE A 552 36.16 54.21 14.63
CA ILE A 552 36.28 52.76 14.80
C ILE A 552 35.96 52.36 16.25
N ARG A 553 36.45 53.11 17.24
CA ARG A 553 36.15 52.85 18.65
C ARG A 553 34.67 53.04 18.94
N GLN A 554 34.05 54.07 18.38
CA GLN A 554 32.62 54.33 18.50
C GLN A 554 31.80 53.17 17.89
N ARG A 555 32.12 52.74 16.66
CA ARG A 555 31.41 51.62 16.00
C ARG A 555 31.64 50.27 16.70
N GLN A 556 32.81 50.05 17.30
CA GLN A 556 33.05 48.87 18.13
C GLN A 556 32.29 48.91 19.46
N GLN A 557 31.96 50.10 19.98
CA GLN A 557 31.04 50.24 21.10
C GLN A 557 29.60 49.97 20.64
N ASP A 558 29.16 50.52 19.51
CA ASP A 558 27.83 50.28 18.95
C ASP A 558 27.61 48.80 18.64
N HIS A 559 28.61 48.12 18.07
CA HIS A 559 28.53 46.69 17.78
C HIS A 559 28.48 45.83 19.05
N ARG A 560 29.15 46.26 20.13
CA ARG A 560 29.04 45.61 21.45
C ARG A 560 27.68 45.86 22.08
N ALA A 561 27.11 47.05 21.92
CA ALA A 561 25.77 47.39 22.39
C ALA A 561 24.70 46.57 21.65
N LEU A 562 24.79 46.46 20.32
CA LEU A 562 23.88 45.65 19.50
C LEU A 562 23.98 44.16 19.82
N ARG A 563 25.19 43.61 20.03
CA ARG A 563 25.35 42.21 20.48
C ARG A 563 24.71 41.98 21.85
N ARG A 564 24.84 42.94 22.75
CA ARG A 564 24.23 42.87 24.08
C ARG A 564 22.70 42.90 23.98
N GLN A 565 22.13 43.79 23.16
CA GLN A 565 20.68 43.82 22.87
C GLN A 565 20.19 42.51 22.24
N LEU A 566 20.93 41.96 21.28
CA LEU A 566 20.58 40.70 20.62
C LEU A 566 20.65 39.51 21.58
N GLN A 567 21.57 39.53 22.53
CA GLN A 567 21.66 38.53 23.58
C GLN A 567 20.56 38.71 24.64
N GLU A 568 20.22 39.95 25.00
CA GLU A 568 19.09 40.30 25.88
C GLU A 568 17.76 39.86 25.26
N GLU A 569 17.51 40.12 23.97
CA GLU A 569 16.33 39.65 23.24
C GLU A 569 16.31 38.13 23.08
N ARG A 570 17.45 37.46 22.81
CA ARG A 570 17.53 35.99 22.85
C ARG A 570 17.20 35.42 24.22
N THR A 571 17.66 36.04 25.31
CA THR A 571 17.27 35.62 26.67
C THR A 571 15.82 35.97 27.00
N ARG A 572 15.25 37.02 26.41
CA ARG A 572 13.84 37.38 26.57
C ARG A 572 12.93 36.41 25.83
N LEU A 573 13.29 36.01 24.61
CA LEU A 573 12.63 34.96 23.83
C LEU A 573 12.76 33.59 24.52
N GLY A 574 13.94 33.29 25.09
CA GLY A 574 14.14 32.10 25.92
C GLY A 574 13.31 32.09 27.21
N LYS A 575 13.00 33.27 27.78
CA LYS A 575 12.13 33.41 28.96
C LYS A 575 10.63 33.49 28.62
N GLN A 576 10.25 33.99 27.45
CA GLN A 576 8.85 33.97 26.96
C GLN A 576 8.41 32.58 26.52
N ALA A 577 9.34 31.72 26.09
CA ALA A 577 9.10 30.28 25.97
C ALA A 577 8.93 29.57 27.34
N SER A 578 9.11 30.27 28.47
CA SER A 578 9.05 29.70 29.81
C SER A 578 8.20 30.52 30.82
N VAL A 579 7.12 31.18 30.37
CA VAL A 579 6.08 31.70 31.29
C VAL A 579 4.84 30.79 31.21
N PRO A 580 4.40 30.19 32.34
CA PRO A 580 3.21 29.33 32.36
C PRO A 580 1.94 30.17 32.38
N SER A 581 1.06 29.95 31.40
CA SER A 581 -0.33 30.41 31.48
C SER A 581 -1.05 29.61 32.56
N SER A 582 -1.55 30.31 33.57
CA SER A 582 -2.28 29.74 34.70
C SER A 582 -3.79 29.81 34.49
N LYS A 583 -4.45 28.70 34.87
CA LYS A 583 -5.86 28.47 35.20
C LYS A 583 -6.74 27.85 34.11
N SER A 584 -6.65 26.53 34.10
CA SER A 584 -7.68 25.57 33.72
C SER A 584 -8.87 25.62 34.70
N GLU A 585 -10.08 25.76 34.18
CA GLU A 585 -11.29 25.22 34.79
C GLU A 585 -11.51 23.80 34.23
N GLU A 586 -11.83 22.88 35.13
CA GLU A 586 -12.04 21.46 34.89
C GLU A 586 -13.41 21.19 34.24
N SER A 587 -13.44 20.31 33.25
CA SER A 587 -14.53 19.33 33.12
C SER A 587 -14.11 18.09 32.31
N ASP A 588 -14.02 17.00 33.06
CA ASP A 588 -14.34 15.60 32.74
C ASP A 588 -14.05 15.01 31.35
N ILE A 589 -12.91 14.30 31.27
CA ILE A 589 -12.70 13.21 30.30
C ILE A 589 -12.13 11.97 31.02
N SER A 590 -12.96 10.92 31.03
CA SER A 590 -12.70 9.48 31.16
C SER A 590 -11.28 8.97 31.54
N GLY A 591 -11.19 8.36 32.72
CA GLY A 591 -10.75 6.96 32.92
C GLY A 591 -9.30 6.49 32.63
N GLU A 592 -8.38 7.29 32.09
CA GLU A 592 -7.09 6.75 31.57
C GLU A 592 -5.78 7.17 32.28
N ASP A 593 -5.82 7.93 33.37
CA ASP A 593 -4.59 8.43 34.05
C ASP A 593 -4.40 7.90 35.49
N ALA A 594 -4.63 6.60 35.69
CA ALA A 594 -4.38 5.93 36.98
C ALA A 594 -2.86 5.75 37.23
N GLY A 595 -2.24 6.80 37.77
CA GLY A 595 -0.88 6.76 38.31
C GLY A 595 -0.62 8.03 39.10
N ILE A 596 -0.04 7.90 40.29
CA ILE A 596 0.16 9.05 41.20
C ILE A 596 1.11 10.05 40.52
N PRO A 597 0.68 11.30 40.27
CA PRO A 597 1.56 12.35 39.75
C PRO A 597 2.71 12.60 40.72
N LEU A 598 3.91 12.82 40.20
CA LEU A 598 5.05 13.18 41.03
C LEU A 598 4.87 14.64 41.50
N GLU A 599 4.77 14.87 42.82
CA GLU A 599 4.63 16.21 43.37
C GLU A 599 5.86 17.07 43.04
N PHE A 600 5.66 18.13 42.27
CA PHE A 600 6.69 19.13 42.00
C PHE A 600 6.84 20.05 43.21
N GLY A 601 7.86 19.80 44.05
CA GLY A 601 8.04 20.61 45.26
C GLY A 601 9.33 20.36 46.06
N ARG A 602 10.23 19.47 45.61
CA ARG A 602 11.52 19.25 46.26
C ARG A 602 12.62 19.37 45.22
N SER A 603 13.26 20.54 45.16
CA SER A 603 14.51 20.71 44.41
C SER A 603 15.59 19.82 45.05
N PRO A 604 16.10 18.78 44.37
CA PRO A 604 17.17 17.98 44.95
C PRO A 604 18.46 18.79 44.98
N LYS A 605 19.29 18.46 45.97
CA LYS A 605 20.54 19.16 46.21
C LYS A 605 21.62 18.87 45.15
N LYS A 606 21.37 17.94 44.22
CA LYS A 606 22.33 17.44 43.24
C LYS A 606 21.65 16.99 41.94
N ILE A 607 22.19 17.44 40.79
CA ILE A 607 21.82 16.92 39.47
C ILE A 607 22.38 15.50 39.34
N LEU A 608 21.51 14.51 39.10
CA LEU A 608 21.90 13.12 38.88
C LEU A 608 22.16 12.88 37.39
N VAL A 609 23.32 12.35 37.04
CA VAL A 609 23.61 11.92 35.67
C VAL A 609 22.88 10.60 35.42
N PRO A 610 22.02 10.48 34.39
CA PRO A 610 21.26 9.26 34.15
C PRO A 610 22.15 8.08 33.76
N GLU A 611 21.95 6.94 34.38
CA GLU A 611 22.51 5.66 33.94
C GLU A 611 21.59 4.99 32.91
N TYR A 612 22.16 4.29 31.93
CA TYR A 612 21.39 3.65 30.86
C TYR A 612 21.39 2.14 31.02
N ALA A 613 20.22 1.53 31.16
CA ALA A 613 20.10 0.08 31.18
C ALA A 613 20.35 -0.51 29.77
N PRO A 614 20.85 -1.76 29.67
CA PRO A 614 21.06 -2.42 28.37
C PRO A 614 19.79 -2.53 27.52
N ALA A 615 18.62 -2.70 28.16
CA ALA A 615 17.33 -2.73 27.46
C ALA A 615 17.01 -1.38 26.78
N PHE A 616 17.21 -0.27 27.50
CA PHE A 616 17.07 1.08 26.95
C PHE A 616 18.03 1.35 25.78
N LEU A 617 19.30 0.94 25.89
CA LEU A 617 20.27 1.11 24.80
C LEU A 617 19.85 0.34 23.54
N LYS A 618 19.41 -0.92 23.71
CA LYS A 618 18.88 -1.74 22.61
C LYS A 618 17.60 -1.14 22.01
N ALA A 619 16.72 -0.58 22.83
CA ALA A 619 15.52 0.11 22.35
C ALA A 619 15.89 1.36 21.54
N CYS A 620 16.93 2.11 21.93
CA CYS A 620 17.42 3.26 21.17
C CYS A 620 18.01 2.89 19.79
N GLU A 621 18.55 1.68 19.63
CA GLU A 621 19.04 1.19 18.33
C GLU A 621 17.89 0.78 17.39
N LEU A 622 16.76 0.34 17.94
CA LEU A 622 15.62 -0.20 17.18
C LEU A 622 14.55 0.86 16.88
N MET A 623 14.46 1.93 17.68
CA MET A 623 13.41 2.96 17.57
C MET A 623 13.80 4.11 16.62
N PRO A 624 12.83 4.84 16.04
CA PRO A 624 13.11 5.99 15.17
C PRO A 624 13.92 7.10 15.88
N SER A 625 14.90 7.67 15.18
CA SER A 625 15.80 8.70 15.73
C SER A 625 15.09 9.91 16.39
N PRO A 626 13.94 10.42 15.88
CA PRO A 626 13.20 11.49 16.54
C PRO A 626 12.65 11.11 17.93
N VAL A 627 12.18 9.87 18.08
CA VAL A 627 11.64 9.34 19.34
C VAL A 627 12.76 9.18 20.36
N VAL A 628 13.90 8.64 19.92
CA VAL A 628 15.12 8.49 20.74
C VAL A 628 15.65 9.85 21.19
N ALA A 629 15.73 10.82 20.28
CA ALA A 629 16.16 12.18 20.59
C ALA A 629 15.21 12.87 21.59
N LYS A 630 13.91 12.61 21.51
CA LYS A 630 12.92 13.15 22.46
C LYS A 630 13.02 12.44 23.82
N ALA A 631 13.22 11.12 23.85
CA ALA A 631 13.43 10.36 25.08
C ALA A 631 14.68 10.80 25.85
N LEU A 632 15.81 11.00 25.16
CA LEU A 632 17.05 11.50 25.77
C LEU A 632 16.88 12.94 26.32
N ARG A 633 16.18 13.81 25.58
CA ARG A 633 15.86 15.16 26.04
C ARG A 633 14.94 15.14 27.27
N SER A 634 13.89 14.32 27.27
CA SER A 634 13.00 14.17 28.41
C SER A 634 13.73 13.65 29.65
N LEU A 635 14.67 12.71 29.48
CA LEU A 635 15.49 12.19 30.59
C LEU A 635 16.45 13.26 31.14
N ALA A 636 17.11 14.02 30.27
CA ALA A 636 17.99 15.12 30.66
C ALA A 636 17.20 16.23 31.38
N ASN A 637 16.02 16.56 30.87
CA ASN A 637 15.13 17.56 31.47
C ASN A 637 14.56 17.07 32.81
N PHE A 638 14.26 15.78 32.95
CA PHE A 638 13.89 15.18 34.24
C PHE A 638 15.03 15.33 35.27
N ALA A 639 16.27 15.00 34.87
CA ALA A 639 17.46 15.19 35.71
C ALA A 639 17.74 16.66 36.05
N ALA A 640 17.40 17.58 35.14
CA ALA A 640 17.53 19.02 35.31
C ALA A 640 16.38 19.67 36.10
N HIS A 641 15.40 18.89 36.58
CA HIS A 641 14.24 19.38 37.32
C HIS A 641 13.33 20.31 36.53
N ASP A 642 13.19 20.02 35.24
CA ASP A 642 12.24 20.72 34.38
C ASP A 642 10.80 20.42 34.83
N GLU A 643 10.08 21.50 35.18
CA GLU A 643 8.72 21.45 35.71
C GLU A 643 7.74 20.72 34.78
N THR A 644 7.91 20.87 33.47
CA THR A 644 7.00 20.24 32.50
C THR A 644 7.17 18.73 32.48
N ILE A 645 8.41 18.23 32.57
CA ILE A 645 8.70 16.79 32.61
C ILE A 645 8.24 16.18 33.93
N TRP A 646 8.47 16.86 35.05
CA TRP A 646 8.04 16.39 36.36
C TRP A 646 6.52 16.27 36.46
N ARG A 647 5.77 17.27 35.97
CA ARG A 647 4.31 17.26 35.95
C ARG A 647 3.71 16.16 35.07
N GLN A 648 4.37 15.75 33.99
CA GLN A 648 3.91 14.65 33.13
C GLN A 648 4.47 13.28 33.53
N THR A 649 5.33 13.22 34.54
CA THR A 649 5.84 11.96 35.08
C THR A 649 4.79 11.34 35.99
N ARG A 650 4.53 10.05 35.81
CA ARG A 650 3.54 9.29 36.60
C ARG A 650 4.22 8.09 37.25
N GLY A 651 3.95 7.87 38.54
CA GLY A 651 4.37 6.66 39.23
C GLY A 651 3.61 5.43 38.73
N ILE A 652 4.26 4.27 38.76
CA ILE A 652 3.61 2.99 38.50
C ILE A 652 3.26 2.35 39.84
N GLU A 653 1.96 2.29 40.19
CA GLU A 653 1.48 1.88 41.53
C GLU A 653 2.04 0.53 42.04
N ARG A 654 2.38 -0.39 41.12
CA ARG A 654 2.89 -1.74 41.45
C ARG A 654 4.41 -1.82 41.59
N LEU A 655 5.15 -0.75 41.30
CA LEU A 655 6.61 -0.72 41.29
C LEU A 655 7.11 0.53 42.01
N ALA A 656 7.68 0.35 43.21
CA ALA A 656 8.32 1.44 43.94
C ALA A 656 9.50 2.03 43.15
N ASP A 657 9.66 3.35 43.21
CA ASP A 657 10.72 4.12 42.55
C ASP A 657 10.74 4.04 41.01
N VAL A 658 9.70 3.48 40.37
CA VAL A 658 9.61 3.40 38.90
C VAL A 658 8.52 4.33 38.38
N TYR A 659 8.90 5.10 37.37
CA TYR A 659 8.07 6.14 36.78
C TYR A 659 8.02 6.02 35.27
N ARG A 660 6.91 6.49 34.68
CA ARG A 660 6.72 6.60 33.25
C ARG A 660 6.68 8.08 32.83
N ILE A 661 7.35 8.38 31.71
CA ILE A 661 7.32 9.68 31.05
C ILE A 661 6.72 9.49 29.66
N ARG A 662 5.76 10.34 29.30
CA ARG A 662 5.17 10.38 27.96
C ARG A 662 6.14 11.02 26.98
N ILE A 663 6.50 10.29 25.91
CA ILE A 663 7.34 10.83 24.82
C ILE A 663 6.46 11.35 23.68
N ASP A 664 5.49 10.54 23.25
CA ASP A 664 4.45 10.94 22.29
C ASP A 664 3.15 10.16 22.55
N LEU A 665 2.25 10.04 21.57
CA LEU A 665 1.01 9.26 21.70
C LEU A 665 1.28 7.77 21.94
N SER A 666 2.33 7.23 21.32
CA SER A 666 2.60 5.80 21.17
C SER A 666 3.79 5.30 21.98
N HIS A 667 4.66 6.16 22.52
CA HIS A 667 5.90 5.77 23.20
C HIS A 667 5.94 6.24 24.65
N ARG A 668 6.50 5.40 25.52
CA ARG A 668 6.68 5.65 26.96
C ARG A 668 8.13 5.37 27.34
N LEU A 669 8.76 6.33 27.99
CA LEU A 669 10.06 6.19 28.62
C LEU A 669 9.86 5.73 30.06
N LEU A 670 10.58 4.68 30.45
CA LEU A 670 10.52 4.12 31.79
C LEU A 670 11.81 4.44 32.52
N ILE A 671 11.67 5.02 33.71
CA ILE A 671 12.80 5.43 34.54
C ILE A 671 12.67 4.87 35.94
N GLN A 672 13.80 4.58 36.56
CA GLN A 672 13.90 4.38 37.99
C GLN A 672 14.54 5.61 38.60
N TRP A 673 13.90 6.17 39.63
CA TRP A 673 14.40 7.34 40.30
C TRP A 673 14.31 7.17 41.81
N LYS A 674 15.46 7.28 42.48
CA LYS A 674 15.58 7.33 43.94
C LYS A 674 16.09 8.70 44.33
N GLU A 675 15.35 9.40 45.18
CA GLU A 675 15.63 10.77 45.58
C GLU A 675 17.08 10.95 46.03
N ASN A 676 17.83 11.83 45.35
CA ASN A 676 19.26 12.13 45.58
C ASN A 676 20.25 10.94 45.48
N CYS A 677 19.82 9.76 45.05
CA CYS A 677 20.66 8.55 45.01
C CYS A 677 21.00 8.14 43.58
N GLU A 678 19.98 7.86 42.77
CA GLU A 678 20.17 7.21 41.46
C GLU A 678 19.05 7.60 40.50
N LEU A 679 19.42 7.83 39.24
CA LEU A 679 18.50 8.02 38.12
C LEU A 679 18.90 7.08 37.01
N LYS A 680 18.01 6.17 36.61
CA LYS A 680 18.30 5.15 35.62
C LYS A 680 17.21 5.07 34.56
N ALA A 681 17.59 5.12 33.29
CA ALA A 681 16.70 4.86 32.16
C ALA A 681 16.59 3.33 31.99
N LEU A 682 15.40 2.79 32.26
CA LEU A 682 15.15 1.36 32.23
C LEU A 682 14.87 0.87 30.82
N ASP A 683 13.93 1.53 30.13
CA ASP A 683 13.51 1.11 28.79
C ASP A 683 12.74 2.20 28.03
N LEU A 684 12.63 2.06 26.71
CA LEU A 684 11.81 2.90 25.83
C LEU A 684 10.87 2.00 25.02
N ILE A 685 9.59 2.02 25.35
CA ILE A 685 8.61 1.03 24.85
C ILE A 685 7.41 1.70 24.19
N LEU A 686 6.63 0.92 23.43
CA LEU A 686 5.32 1.35 22.95
C LEU A 686 4.28 1.32 24.08
N ARG A 687 3.27 2.19 23.99
CA ARG A 687 2.16 2.30 24.95
C ARG A 687 1.46 0.96 25.15
N ARG A 688 1.21 0.22 24.07
CA ARG A 688 0.56 -1.10 24.09
C ARG A 688 1.34 -2.16 24.86
N ASP A 689 2.65 -2.00 24.99
CA ASP A 689 3.54 -2.97 25.63
C ASP A 689 3.75 -2.68 27.13
N LEU A 690 3.18 -1.59 27.65
CA LEU A 690 3.39 -1.12 29.02
C LEU A 690 2.97 -2.14 30.08
N GLU A 691 1.78 -2.75 29.95
CA GLU A 691 1.32 -3.73 30.94
C GLU A 691 2.18 -5.00 30.94
N ASN A 692 2.60 -5.44 29.75
CA ASN A 692 3.46 -6.61 29.59
C ASN A 692 4.85 -6.34 30.18
N TRP A 693 5.38 -5.14 29.93
CA TRP A 693 6.65 -4.71 30.52
C TRP A 693 6.57 -4.67 32.05
N ILE A 694 5.51 -4.10 32.63
CA ILE A 694 5.33 -4.05 34.10
C ILE A 694 5.29 -5.46 34.69
N LYS A 695 4.57 -6.40 34.06
CA LYS A 695 4.50 -7.80 34.49
C LYS A 695 5.87 -8.50 34.40
N GLN A 696 6.64 -8.24 33.35
CA GLN A 696 7.98 -8.82 33.18
C GLN A 696 8.99 -8.24 34.17
N TYR A 697 8.99 -6.91 34.33
CA TYR A 697 9.89 -6.20 35.22
C TYR A 697 9.65 -6.56 36.69
N ALA A 698 8.38 -6.66 37.12
CA ALA A 698 8.03 -7.13 38.45
C ALA A 698 8.54 -8.56 38.73
N ARG A 699 8.46 -9.46 37.73
CA ARG A 699 8.98 -10.84 37.85
C ARG A 699 10.51 -10.89 37.93
N SER A 700 11.22 -10.01 37.23
CA SER A 700 12.69 -9.92 37.30
C SER A 700 13.18 -9.27 38.60
N SER A 701 12.51 -8.24 39.11
CA SER A 701 12.86 -7.60 40.37
C SER A 701 12.63 -8.49 41.59
N CYS A 702 11.63 -9.39 41.57
CA CYS A 702 11.40 -10.35 42.67
C CYS A 702 12.42 -11.52 42.72
N ARG A 703 13.22 -11.74 41.67
CA ARG A 703 14.27 -12.79 41.64
C ARG A 703 15.64 -12.29 42.10
N GLY A 704 15.79 -10.99 42.35
CA GLY A 704 17.05 -10.33 42.72
C GLY A 704 17.07 -9.69 44.11
N SER A 705 16.06 -9.95 44.94
CA SER A 705 15.99 -9.54 46.35
C SER A 705 16.23 -10.71 47.29
#